data_AF-A0A7W1IN80-F1
#
_entry.id   AF-A0A7W1IN80-F1
#
_cell.length_a   1.000
_cell.length_b   1.000
_cell.length_c   1.000
_cell.angle_alpha   90.00
_cell.angle_beta   90.00
_cell.angle_gamma   90.00
#
_symmetry.space_group_name_H-M   'P 1'
#
loop_
_entity.id
_entity.type
_entity.pdbx_description
1 polymer ?
#
loop_
_entity_poly.entity_id
_entity_poly.type
_entity_poly.pdbx_seq_one_letter_code
_entity_poly.pdbx_strand_id
1 'polypeptide(L)'
;MPSAKIKLVCKTFSVVTDPTIYSNITLASSNSAYNDPNAINVYCGACISPCLPQVPTPLPNNIMYFPQGTANNVSQKGGDFAHELGHNLGLNHPTVPENYSNVTSTFGCCNHLLANDVYLEQANPPWAPCNTPGASNNLLSQNAACQKYLSPLQMAIMHYHLRNSMYRVLTTTSKNYVTNVNTAFDLNITSSQTWTADRYMKGNITVKAGNTLTIKCWVSMAKDAKILVEKGAKLVIDGGTVTNFFTSLWKGVEVCGNSSQNQNVSGGYGVYQGYLNIINGGTLSNAQNAICTYTTNSSNVMDASSTGGIVICNTANFINNVRSAEFYYYYSPNGGNLGSFTKCNFNTTGALRESAVPSHHVTMYNVDGINFLGSNFEYSAGSSYATMARGNGIYSIDAKYFVDKYSTIKTTFKNLVNGIYADNSNPLRVVSVTNTEFYDNIYYSTYFNTMTTPVFTDNYVRTASTGFGAGLYLNNCKYYNVKNNTFLESSAGFANDVGIYVNNSTTGLHKIYRNSFANFYLGINAQNDNSGASNTTDGLKMNCNDFTPSANLYDIVLTGASPSVMKTQGAISAITPTNVVRNIYGATSGCSNCENKWYISAGSKIVDHGSNSNTNTRPTPQPQNSDILVNVVNSGISLDYVIHCPLNEETGGGGSEGSGRLANINNYIQSLVSDNSNAKGTNPTGEVSEQLKSAIYAKLNYFLMDSLPASKDSVIALLQNNAAGMDDADVLLTYAYINKGDFNLALQNANSLINKNDWKALQQNLIGLHQHPEKAYALKSNGSARSFLENYVTTTDKDGLGAAQSILKFATGQNYFIPHLVPFVENGVNKSINNPLMTELNSEFSVYPNPASQQLSFAYNSNEEDVVHVAVINTFGKIVYEGDVRSQTVLQIGLHNIPVGVYILTAAKGKEQVYQAKVICVK
;
A
#
# COMPACT_ATOMS: atom_id res chain seq x y z
N MET A 1 24.80 36.63 20.26
CA MET A 1 23.93 35.45 20.38
C MET A 1 22.81 35.78 21.36
N PRO A 2 21.53 35.52 21.05
CA PRO A 2 20.49 35.68 22.06
C PRO A 2 20.75 34.64 23.14
N SER A 3 20.86 35.08 24.39
CA SER A 3 21.06 34.21 25.55
C SER A 3 19.88 33.24 25.65
N ALA A 4 20.14 31.97 25.33
CA ALA A 4 19.16 30.91 25.53
C ALA A 4 18.95 30.76 27.05
N LYS A 5 17.85 31.30 27.55
CA LYS A 5 17.43 31.10 28.94
C LYS A 5 16.51 29.89 28.98
N ILE A 6 16.97 28.80 29.58
CA ILE A 6 16.08 27.68 29.93
C ILE A 6 15.33 28.10 31.21
N LYS A 7 14.04 28.42 31.08
CA LYS A 7 13.16 28.70 32.23
C LYS A 7 12.34 27.46 32.54
N LEU A 8 12.68 26.77 33.62
CA LEU A 8 11.91 25.64 34.15
C LEU A 8 10.93 26.21 35.17
N VAL A 9 9.63 26.01 34.94
CA VAL A 9 8.57 26.51 35.82
C VAL A 9 7.81 25.30 36.36
N CYS A 10 8.01 25.00 37.65
CA CYS A 10 7.16 24.04 38.36
C CYS A 10 5.76 24.65 38.51
N LYS A 11 4.75 24.04 37.88
CA LYS A 11 3.35 24.50 37.97
C LYS A 11 2.58 23.90 39.13
N THR A 12 2.90 22.66 39.47
CA THR A 12 2.18 21.86 40.47
C THR A 12 3.21 21.06 41.25
N PHE A 13 3.13 21.15 42.58
CA PHE A 13 3.98 20.41 43.51
C PHE A 13 3.05 19.68 44.48
N SER A 14 3.12 18.35 44.49
CA SER A 14 2.35 17.50 45.39
C SER A 14 3.29 16.88 46.39
N VAL A 15 3.10 17.18 47.67
CA VAL A 15 3.90 16.57 48.74
C VAL A 15 3.19 15.32 49.20
N VAL A 16 3.82 14.17 49.01
CA VAL A 16 3.40 12.91 49.63
C VAL A 16 4.18 12.77 50.92
N THR A 17 3.54 13.06 52.05
CA THR A 17 4.13 12.81 53.38
C THR A 17 3.81 11.39 53.82
N ASP A 18 4.83 10.55 53.97
CA ASP A 18 4.70 9.22 54.59
C ASP A 18 5.32 9.27 56.00
N PRO A 19 4.54 8.99 57.07
CA PRO A 19 5.06 8.93 58.43
C PRO A 19 5.87 7.65 58.73
N THR A 20 5.92 6.67 57.83
CA THR A 20 6.78 5.49 57.99
C THR A 20 8.24 5.86 57.73
N ILE A 21 9.02 5.88 58.80
CA ILE A 21 10.46 6.20 58.78
C ILE A 21 11.18 5.11 58.01
N TYR A 22 11.48 5.33 56.73
CA TYR A 22 12.59 4.63 56.11
C TYR A 22 13.88 5.22 56.70
N SER A 23 14.70 4.36 57.28
CA SER A 23 16.04 4.71 57.73
C SER A 23 16.96 5.16 56.58
N ASN A 24 16.53 5.02 55.33
CA ASN A 24 17.31 5.33 54.14
C ASN A 24 16.43 5.82 52.96
N ILE A 25 16.72 7.02 52.48
CA ILE A 25 16.07 7.67 51.32
C ILE A 25 16.26 6.90 50.00
N THR A 26 17.31 6.09 49.89
CA THR A 26 17.61 5.24 48.72
C THR A 26 16.67 4.04 48.58
N LEU A 27 16.11 3.54 49.68
CA LEU A 27 15.12 2.47 49.63
C LEU A 27 13.78 2.98 49.11
N ALA A 28 13.39 4.20 49.52
CA ALA A 28 12.14 4.84 49.09
C ALA A 28 12.11 5.08 47.57
N SER A 29 13.21 5.56 46.98
CA SER A 29 13.31 5.83 45.54
C SER A 29 13.34 4.58 44.65
N SER A 30 13.74 3.43 45.21
CA SER A 30 13.68 2.14 44.52
C SER A 30 12.29 1.50 44.52
N ASN A 31 11.34 2.05 45.30
CA ASN A 31 9.98 1.55 45.40
C ASN A 31 9.08 2.20 44.35
N SER A 32 8.58 1.39 43.40
CA SER A 32 7.72 1.85 42.31
C SER A 32 6.39 2.48 42.75
N ALA A 33 5.94 2.25 43.99
CA ALA A 33 4.72 2.83 44.52
C ALA A 33 4.79 4.36 44.73
N TYR A 34 6.01 4.91 44.87
CA TYR A 34 6.24 6.33 45.14
C TYR A 34 6.84 7.08 43.94
N ASN A 35 7.06 6.39 42.83
CA ASN A 35 7.58 6.98 41.60
C ASN A 35 6.43 7.24 40.64
N ASP A 36 6.14 8.50 40.35
CA ASP A 36 5.30 8.86 39.21
C ASP A 36 6.19 8.92 37.95
N PRO A 37 5.97 8.05 36.95
CA PRO A 37 6.73 8.08 35.69
C PRO A 37 6.46 9.32 34.83
N ASN A 38 5.47 10.15 35.19
CA ASN A 38 5.12 11.40 34.52
C ASN A 38 5.50 12.65 35.35
N ALA A 39 6.19 12.48 36.48
CA ALA A 39 6.71 13.57 37.29
C ALA A 39 8.23 13.47 37.51
N ILE A 40 8.82 14.59 37.94
CA ILE A 40 10.15 14.60 38.56
C ILE A 40 9.94 14.35 40.05
N ASN A 41 10.38 13.19 40.52
CA ASN A 41 10.22 12.74 41.89
C ASN A 41 11.34 13.33 42.75
N VAL A 42 10.98 14.12 43.75
CA VAL A 42 11.94 14.81 44.62
C VAL A 42 11.93 14.16 46.00
N TYR A 43 13.06 13.58 46.39
CA TYR A 43 13.24 12.98 47.71
C TYR A 43 14.10 13.90 48.58
N CYS A 44 13.59 14.28 49.76
CA CYS A 44 14.31 15.11 50.74
C CYS A 44 14.21 14.48 52.15
N GLY A 45 15.30 14.54 52.94
CA GLY A 45 15.31 14.00 54.30
C GLY A 45 16.70 13.83 54.92
N ALA A 46 16.74 13.50 56.21
CA ALA A 46 17.97 13.19 56.93
C ALA A 46 18.46 11.77 56.61
N CYS A 47 19.71 11.64 56.18
CA CYS A 47 20.36 10.35 56.03
C CYS A 47 21.08 10.02 57.35
N ILE A 48 20.79 8.88 57.97
CA ILE A 48 21.55 8.41 59.14
C ILE A 48 22.88 7.83 58.64
N SER A 49 23.99 8.38 59.11
CA SER A 49 25.38 8.04 58.72
C SER A 49 25.65 6.51 58.81
N PRO A 50 26.39 5.88 57.87
CA PRO A 50 27.24 6.49 56.84
C PRO A 50 26.51 6.81 55.53
N CYS A 51 26.67 8.05 55.05
CA CYS A 51 26.01 8.62 53.86
C CYS A 51 26.58 8.16 52.51
N LEU A 52 27.22 7.00 52.41
CA LEU A 52 27.69 6.47 51.14
C LEU A 52 27.52 4.95 51.12
N PRO A 53 26.63 4.47 50.25
CA PRO A 53 27.06 3.55 49.22
C PRO A 53 26.84 4.19 47.86
N GLN A 54 27.74 3.87 46.93
CA GLN A 54 27.58 4.10 45.50
C GLN A 54 26.14 3.79 45.10
N VAL A 55 25.38 4.84 44.77
CA VAL A 55 24.09 4.66 44.12
C VAL A 55 24.36 3.83 42.86
N PRO A 56 23.60 2.77 42.58
CA PRO A 56 23.75 2.06 41.32
C PRO A 56 23.49 3.07 40.21
N THR A 57 24.56 3.49 39.55
CA THR A 57 24.45 4.22 38.29
C THR A 57 23.98 3.20 37.25
N PRO A 58 22.89 3.47 36.52
CA PRO A 58 22.10 4.72 36.48
C PRO A 58 20.79 4.65 37.30
N LEU A 59 20.50 5.71 38.06
CA LEU A 59 19.14 5.99 38.56
C LEU A 59 18.17 6.26 37.40
N PRO A 60 16.85 6.04 37.56
CA PRO A 60 15.85 6.53 36.61
C PRO A 60 15.99 8.05 36.39
N ASN A 61 15.92 8.51 35.14
CA ASN A 61 16.14 9.92 34.71
C ASN A 61 15.13 10.95 35.27
N ASN A 62 14.26 10.59 36.21
CA ASN A 62 13.21 11.45 36.77
C ASN A 62 13.22 11.50 38.30
N ILE A 63 14.36 11.24 38.94
CA ILE A 63 14.53 11.25 40.41
C ILE A 63 15.61 12.27 40.82
N MET A 64 15.30 13.12 41.81
CA MET A 64 16.24 14.04 42.45
C MET A 64 16.37 13.76 43.94
N TYR A 65 17.58 13.87 44.48
CA TYR A 65 17.87 13.69 45.91
C TYR A 65 18.39 14.98 46.54
N PHE A 66 17.83 15.34 47.69
CA PHE A 66 18.31 16.45 48.52
C PHE A 66 18.63 15.94 49.93
N PRO A 67 19.83 15.40 50.17
CA PRO A 67 20.25 14.98 51.50
C PRO A 67 20.28 16.18 52.46
N GLN A 68 19.75 15.98 53.68
CA GLN A 68 19.62 17.02 54.73
C GLN A 68 18.67 18.18 54.40
N GLY A 69 17.90 18.09 53.32
CA GLY A 69 16.81 19.01 53.01
C GLY A 69 15.53 18.68 53.79
N THR A 70 14.74 19.70 54.09
CA THR A 70 13.34 19.59 54.53
C THR A 70 12.45 20.18 53.45
N ALA A 71 11.17 19.77 53.37
CA ALA A 71 10.23 20.33 52.39
C ALA A 71 10.15 21.89 52.45
N ASN A 72 10.47 22.48 53.61
CA ASN A 72 10.42 23.93 53.84
C ASN A 72 11.64 24.72 53.34
N ASN A 73 12.79 24.06 53.12
CA ASN A 73 14.04 24.75 52.76
C ASN A 73 14.56 24.41 51.34
N VAL A 74 13.97 23.42 50.65
CA VAL A 74 14.27 23.14 49.24
C VAL A 74 14.00 24.35 48.34
N SER A 75 12.96 25.15 48.65
CA SER A 75 12.63 26.39 47.93
C SER A 75 13.71 27.48 48.04
N GLN A 76 14.58 27.41 49.05
CA GLN A 76 15.68 28.35 49.29
C GLN A 76 16.99 27.93 48.60
N LYS A 77 17.03 26.73 48.00
CA LYS A 77 18.20 26.12 47.37
C LYS A 77 18.06 26.03 45.85
N GLY A 78 17.73 27.15 45.20
CA GLY A 78 17.49 27.18 43.75
C GLY A 78 18.69 26.74 42.88
N GLY A 79 19.93 26.96 43.36
CA GLY A 79 21.16 26.50 42.70
C GLY A 79 21.30 24.97 42.73
N ASP A 80 21.30 24.40 43.94
CA ASP A 80 21.30 22.94 44.16
C ASP A 80 20.17 22.25 43.37
N PHE A 81 18.98 22.87 43.33
CA PHE A 81 17.86 22.32 42.57
C PHE A 81 18.12 22.25 41.06
N ALA A 82 18.68 23.32 40.50
CA ALA A 82 19.03 23.35 39.09
C ALA A 82 20.19 22.38 38.76
N HIS A 83 21.12 22.16 39.69
CA HIS A 83 22.20 21.17 39.57
C HIS A 83 21.67 19.74 39.44
N GLU A 84 20.84 19.30 40.40
CA GLU A 84 20.25 17.95 40.38
C GLU A 84 19.33 17.73 39.18
N LEU A 85 18.62 18.78 38.75
CA LEU A 85 17.84 18.74 37.53
C LEU A 85 18.74 18.62 36.29
N GLY A 86 19.93 19.22 36.31
CA GLY A 86 20.96 19.03 35.29
C GLY A 86 21.34 17.55 35.12
N HIS A 87 21.52 16.81 36.22
CA HIS A 87 21.78 15.36 36.19
C HIS A 87 20.62 14.56 35.57
N ASN A 88 19.38 14.87 35.95
CA ASN A 88 18.19 14.26 35.34
C ASN A 88 18.13 14.50 33.81
N LEU A 89 18.67 15.63 33.37
CA LEU A 89 18.76 16.04 31.97
C LEU A 89 20.04 15.57 31.26
N GLY A 90 20.76 14.62 31.85
CA GLY A 90 21.91 13.95 31.22
C GLY A 90 23.22 14.72 31.32
N LEU A 91 23.34 15.65 32.27
CA LEU A 91 24.58 16.37 32.50
C LEU A 91 25.42 15.73 33.61
N ASN A 92 26.74 15.81 33.45
CA ASN A 92 27.74 15.32 34.40
C ASN A 92 28.62 16.48 34.89
N HIS A 93 29.37 16.24 35.96
CA HIS A 93 30.33 17.22 36.48
C HIS A 93 31.52 17.40 35.52
N PRO A 94 31.98 18.64 35.25
CA PRO A 94 33.09 18.92 34.35
C PRO A 94 34.47 18.78 35.03
N THR A 95 34.72 17.66 35.72
CA THR A 95 35.91 17.46 36.56
C THR A 95 37.09 16.85 35.82
N VAL A 96 36.81 15.95 34.87
CA VAL A 96 37.80 15.31 33.99
C VAL A 96 37.18 15.07 32.61
N PRO A 97 37.97 15.01 31.52
CA PRO A 97 37.45 14.79 30.17
C PRO A 97 36.58 13.54 30.00
N GLU A 98 36.86 12.49 30.76
CA GLU A 98 36.11 11.23 30.77
C GLU A 98 34.69 11.39 31.37
N ASN A 99 34.46 12.44 32.15
CA ASN A 99 33.18 12.76 32.78
C ASN A 99 32.35 13.76 31.99
N TYR A 100 32.72 14.14 30.76
CA TYR A 100 31.89 15.07 29.99
C TYR A 100 30.47 14.53 29.84
N SER A 101 29.48 15.43 30.04
CA SER A 101 28.10 15.19 29.66
C SER A 101 28.09 14.70 28.22
N ASN A 102 27.44 13.58 27.98
CA ASN A 102 27.38 13.02 26.65
C ASN A 102 26.05 12.35 26.37
N VAL A 103 25.68 12.34 25.10
CA VAL A 103 24.59 11.50 24.62
C VAL A 103 25.21 10.27 23.99
N THR A 104 25.08 9.12 24.67
CA THR A 104 25.15 7.81 24.02
C THR A 104 23.89 7.66 23.18
N SER A 105 24.00 7.84 21.86
CA SER A 105 22.82 7.70 21.02
C SER A 105 22.38 6.23 21.04
N THR A 106 21.12 5.98 21.41
CA THR A 106 20.48 4.66 21.26
C THR A 106 20.19 4.34 19.79
N PHE A 107 20.38 5.34 18.90
CA PHE A 107 20.09 5.32 17.48
C PHE A 107 21.33 5.89 16.74
N GLY A 108 21.93 5.10 15.85
CA GLY A 108 23.39 5.12 15.58
C GLY A 108 24.02 6.26 14.76
N CYS A 109 25.34 6.09 14.58
CA CYS A 109 26.36 6.76 13.74
C CYS A 109 27.06 8.04 14.23
N CYS A 110 26.62 8.72 15.28
CA CYS A 110 27.41 9.83 15.83
C CYS A 110 28.41 9.33 16.90
N ASN A 111 29.65 9.83 16.85
CA ASN A 111 30.46 9.99 18.06
C ASN A 111 29.59 10.70 19.09
N HIS A 112 29.67 10.28 20.35
CA HIS A 112 28.89 10.82 21.44
C HIS A 112 28.87 12.37 21.35
N LEU A 113 27.68 13.00 21.43
CA LEU A 113 27.62 14.46 21.55
C LEU A 113 28.20 14.81 22.92
N LEU A 114 29.50 15.08 22.98
CA LEU A 114 30.25 15.41 24.18
C LEU A 114 30.20 16.91 24.41
N ALA A 115 29.82 17.36 25.60
CA ALA A 115 29.92 18.76 26.00
C ALA A 115 31.38 19.16 26.26
N ASN A 116 32.16 19.27 25.20
CA ASN A 116 33.58 19.65 25.23
C ASN A 116 33.82 21.17 25.21
N ASP A 117 32.75 21.97 25.25
CA ASP A 117 32.75 23.43 25.31
C ASP A 117 32.60 23.98 26.74
N VAL A 118 32.90 23.13 27.74
CA VAL A 118 32.90 23.48 29.17
C VAL A 118 34.32 23.72 29.66
N TYR A 119 34.47 24.61 30.63
CA TYR A 119 35.71 24.77 31.37
C TYR A 119 35.87 23.59 32.35
N LEU A 120 36.98 22.86 32.25
CA LEU A 120 37.30 21.79 33.19
C LEU A 120 37.69 22.36 34.55
N GLU A 121 37.03 21.88 35.59
CA GLU A 121 37.35 22.21 36.97
C GLU A 121 38.67 21.56 37.36
N GLN A 122 39.67 22.39 37.68
CA GLN A 122 40.81 21.92 38.45
C GLN A 122 40.32 21.57 39.86
N ALA A 123 40.99 20.63 40.53
CA ALA A 123 40.65 20.08 41.85
C ALA A 123 40.72 21.12 43.01
N ASN A 124 40.04 22.26 42.86
CA ASN A 124 39.86 23.27 43.88
C ASN A 124 38.65 22.93 44.75
N PRO A 125 38.68 23.27 46.05
CA PRO A 125 37.68 22.81 47.00
C PRO A 125 36.27 23.35 46.68
N PRO A 126 35.21 22.58 46.96
CA PRO A 126 33.80 22.92 46.69
C PRO A 126 33.27 24.19 47.38
N TRP A 127 34.12 24.95 48.08
CA TRP A 127 33.79 26.13 48.87
C TRP A 127 34.53 27.41 48.43
N ALA A 128 35.26 27.36 47.31
CA ALA A 128 36.01 28.51 46.83
C ALA A 128 35.08 29.68 46.43
N PRO A 129 35.39 30.94 46.80
CA PRO A 129 34.65 32.10 46.30
C PRO A 129 34.63 32.16 44.76
N CYS A 130 33.54 32.67 44.15
CA CYS A 130 33.36 32.65 42.68
C CYS A 130 34.37 33.47 41.88
N ASN A 131 35.14 34.32 42.54
CA ASN A 131 36.23 35.10 41.95
C ASN A 131 37.60 34.41 42.07
N THR A 132 37.67 33.20 42.63
CA THR A 132 38.92 32.45 42.77
C THR A 132 39.39 31.98 41.38
N PRO A 133 40.62 32.28 40.95
CA PRO A 133 41.17 31.75 39.71
C PRO A 133 41.10 30.22 39.68
N GLY A 134 40.48 29.66 38.63
CA GLY A 134 40.25 28.21 38.49
C GLY A 134 38.92 27.70 39.08
N ALA A 135 38.12 28.55 39.74
CA ALA A 135 36.74 28.20 40.09
C ALA A 135 35.84 28.27 38.85
N SER A 136 35.07 27.21 38.61
CA SER A 136 34.06 27.14 37.55
C SER A 136 32.74 27.73 38.03
N ASN A 137 32.06 28.44 37.13
CA ASN A 137 30.69 28.88 37.34
C ASN A 137 29.67 27.96 36.64
N ASN A 138 30.10 26.80 36.16
CA ASN A 138 29.25 25.81 35.51
C ASN A 138 28.16 25.33 36.49
N LEU A 139 26.94 25.13 35.99
CA LEU A 139 25.81 24.64 36.77
C LEU A 139 26.14 23.29 37.43
N LEU A 140 26.93 22.46 36.74
CA LEU A 140 27.32 21.13 37.18
C LEU A 140 28.63 21.14 37.99
N SER A 141 29.07 22.32 38.45
CA SER A 141 30.26 22.45 39.29
C SER A 141 30.05 21.84 40.67
N GLN A 142 31.13 21.29 41.23
CA GLN A 142 31.17 20.93 42.66
C GLN A 142 31.14 22.17 43.57
N ASN A 143 31.43 23.36 43.04
CA ASN A 143 31.36 24.62 43.78
C ASN A 143 29.94 25.18 43.80
N ALA A 144 29.18 24.80 44.84
CA ALA A 144 27.78 25.22 45.02
C ALA A 144 27.59 26.75 45.06
N ALA A 145 28.62 27.53 45.39
CA ALA A 145 28.52 28.99 45.45
C ALA A 145 28.35 29.65 44.06
N CYS A 146 28.71 28.95 42.96
CA CYS A 146 28.95 29.55 41.66
C CYS A 146 28.17 28.94 40.47
N GLN A 147 27.25 28.01 40.73
CA GLN A 147 26.47 27.27 39.73
C GLN A 147 25.48 28.13 38.93
N LYS A 148 25.95 28.86 37.91
CA LYS A 148 25.14 29.86 37.17
C LYS A 148 25.23 29.78 35.64
N TYR A 149 26.10 28.92 35.10
CA TYR A 149 26.40 28.86 33.67
C TYR A 149 26.14 27.47 33.08
N LEU A 150 25.57 27.41 31.88
CA LEU A 150 25.49 26.20 31.06
C LEU A 150 26.13 26.49 29.70
N SER A 151 26.97 25.58 29.22
CA SER A 151 27.52 25.70 27.88
C SER A 151 26.46 25.41 26.81
N PRO A 152 26.63 25.91 25.58
CA PRO A 152 25.79 25.55 24.45
C PRO A 152 25.59 24.04 24.24
N LEU A 153 26.64 23.22 24.35
CA LEU A 153 26.51 21.76 24.21
C LEU A 153 25.83 21.12 25.42
N GLN A 154 26.08 21.57 26.65
CA GLN A 154 25.30 21.12 27.81
C GLN A 154 23.80 21.42 27.63
N MET A 155 23.44 22.61 27.15
CA MET A 155 22.04 22.93 26.83
C MET A 155 21.49 22.03 25.71
N ALA A 156 22.29 21.70 24.68
CA ALA A 156 21.87 20.80 23.62
C ALA A 156 21.57 19.37 24.14
N ILE A 157 22.41 18.86 25.05
CA ILE A 157 22.22 17.58 25.73
C ILE A 157 20.94 17.62 26.58
N MET A 158 20.75 18.64 27.42
CA MET A 158 19.52 18.80 28.21
C MET A 158 18.28 18.81 27.32
N HIS A 159 18.32 19.56 26.22
CA HIS A 159 17.23 19.62 25.25
C HIS A 159 16.98 18.27 24.57
N TYR A 160 18.03 17.47 24.30
CA TYR A 160 17.89 16.12 23.79
C TYR A 160 17.18 15.22 24.80
N HIS A 161 17.58 15.20 26.07
CA HIS A 161 16.95 14.40 27.11
C HIS A 161 15.50 14.84 27.39
N LEU A 162 15.23 16.15 27.47
CA LEU A 162 13.86 16.70 27.58
C LEU A 162 12.95 16.22 26.45
N ARG A 163 13.48 16.11 25.23
CA ARG A 163 12.72 15.67 24.06
C ARG A 163 12.56 14.16 23.99
N ASN A 164 13.57 13.41 24.40
CA ASN A 164 13.62 11.98 24.14
C ASN A 164 13.17 11.13 25.34
N SER A 165 13.79 11.34 26.51
CA SER A 165 13.54 10.50 27.70
C SER A 165 12.61 11.14 28.73
N MET A 166 12.45 12.48 28.69
CA MET A 166 11.69 13.23 29.70
C MET A 166 10.47 13.98 29.15
N TYR A 167 10.06 13.75 27.89
CA TYR A 167 8.94 14.49 27.29
C TYR A 167 7.60 14.30 28.04
N ARG A 168 7.48 13.20 28.82
CA ARG A 168 6.31 12.88 29.66
C ARG A 168 6.15 13.80 30.87
N VAL A 169 7.24 14.39 31.36
CA VAL A 169 7.19 15.34 32.49
C VAL A 169 6.89 16.78 32.04
N LEU A 170 6.78 17.01 30.73
CA LEU A 170 6.42 18.31 30.17
C LEU A 170 4.92 18.56 30.30
N THR A 171 4.54 19.81 30.60
CA THR A 171 3.13 20.23 30.49
C THR A 171 2.61 19.97 29.09
N THR A 172 1.30 19.76 28.92
CA THR A 172 0.67 19.58 27.59
C THR A 172 1.07 20.69 26.61
N THR A 173 1.08 21.95 27.05
CA THR A 173 1.51 23.09 26.22
C THR A 173 2.97 22.98 25.81
N SER A 174 3.87 22.67 26.74
CA SER A 174 5.29 22.50 26.46
C SER A 174 5.56 21.30 25.56
N LYS A 175 4.87 20.17 25.80
CA LYS A 175 4.91 18.99 24.96
C LYS A 175 4.49 19.34 23.54
N ASN A 176 3.32 19.94 23.35
CA ASN A 176 2.83 20.37 22.04
C ASN A 176 3.79 21.34 21.35
N TYR A 177 4.36 22.30 22.08
CA TYR A 177 5.33 23.26 21.53
C TYR A 177 6.61 22.60 21.02
N VAL A 178 7.03 21.53 21.70
CA VAL A 178 8.25 20.79 21.40
C VAL A 178 8.02 19.75 20.31
N THR A 179 6.83 19.14 20.24
CA THR A 179 6.52 18.04 19.32
C THR A 179 5.85 18.46 18.02
N ASN A 180 5.14 19.60 17.98
CA ASN A 180 4.38 20.02 16.80
C ASN A 180 5.20 20.94 15.89
N VAL A 181 4.90 20.87 14.59
CA VAL A 181 5.47 21.78 13.60
C VAL A 181 5.24 23.23 13.98
N ASN A 182 6.26 24.05 13.81
CA ASN A 182 6.19 25.50 13.98
C ASN A 182 6.84 26.17 12.78
N THR A 183 6.01 26.79 11.95
CA THR A 183 6.41 27.40 10.67
C THR A 183 7.33 28.61 10.82
N ALA A 184 7.42 29.21 12.01
CA ALA A 184 8.42 30.24 12.30
C ALA A 184 9.87 29.71 12.27
N PHE A 185 10.04 28.39 12.26
CA PHE A 185 11.34 27.70 12.19
C PHE A 185 11.51 26.91 10.89
N ASP A 186 10.75 27.25 9.85
CA ASP A 186 10.91 26.65 8.53
C ASP A 186 12.32 26.96 7.98
N LEU A 187 12.97 25.94 7.44
CA LEU A 187 14.32 26.02 6.90
C LEU A 187 14.29 25.94 5.37
N ASN A 188 14.77 27.00 4.73
CA ASN A 188 14.99 27.01 3.28
C ASN A 188 16.44 26.64 2.96
N ILE A 189 16.63 25.59 2.16
CA ILE A 189 17.94 25.20 1.64
C ILE A 189 18.19 26.02 0.36
N THR A 190 18.86 27.15 0.52
CA THR A 190 19.19 28.09 -0.57
C THR A 190 20.60 27.91 -1.13
N SER A 191 21.40 27.05 -0.51
CA SER A 191 22.70 26.58 -0.99
C SER A 191 22.81 25.07 -0.82
N SER A 192 23.45 24.39 -1.78
CA SER A 192 23.65 22.95 -1.71
C SER A 192 24.49 22.56 -0.49
N GLN A 193 24.03 21.58 0.29
CA GLN A 193 24.68 21.16 1.53
C GLN A 193 24.48 19.68 1.84
N THR A 194 25.43 19.11 2.57
CA THR A 194 25.37 17.73 3.09
C THR A 194 25.29 17.76 4.60
N TRP A 195 24.35 17.02 5.17
CA TRP A 195 24.19 16.86 6.61
C TRP A 195 24.74 15.51 7.04
N THR A 196 25.75 15.55 7.91
CA THR A 196 26.44 14.38 8.47
C THR A 196 26.29 14.27 9.99
N ALA A 197 25.68 15.26 10.63
CA ALA A 197 25.42 15.28 12.06
C ALA A 197 23.92 15.35 12.31
N ASP A 198 23.42 14.57 13.26
CA ASP A 198 22.00 14.40 13.55
C ASP A 198 21.30 15.72 13.87
N ARG A 199 20.04 15.85 13.43
CA ARG A 199 19.28 17.10 13.55
C ARG A 199 17.85 16.87 14.02
N TYR A 200 17.37 17.86 14.75
CA TYR A 200 15.96 17.99 15.09
C TYR A 200 15.37 19.19 14.34
N MET A 201 14.26 18.97 13.65
CA MET A 201 13.59 19.98 12.84
C MET A 201 12.25 20.35 13.46
N LYS A 202 12.13 21.62 13.85
CA LYS A 202 10.91 22.17 14.43
C LYS A 202 9.92 22.67 13.37
N GLY A 203 10.43 23.19 12.25
CA GLY A 203 9.64 23.59 11.09
C GLY A 203 9.77 22.60 9.93
N ASN A 204 9.21 22.98 8.80
CA ASN A 204 9.37 22.32 7.53
C ASN A 204 10.77 22.55 6.97
N ILE A 205 11.20 21.68 6.05
CA ILE A 205 12.37 21.91 5.20
C ILE A 205 11.87 22.16 3.79
N THR A 206 12.36 23.20 3.13
CA THR A 206 12.14 23.41 1.69
C THR A 206 13.47 23.43 0.97
N VAL A 207 13.67 22.49 0.04
CA VAL A 207 14.82 22.51 -0.87
C VAL A 207 14.48 23.40 -2.06
N LYS A 208 15.18 24.52 -2.18
CA LYS A 208 14.94 25.50 -3.24
C LYS A 208 15.54 25.06 -4.57
N ALA A 209 14.92 25.50 -5.66
CA ALA A 209 15.41 25.23 -7.02
C ALA A 209 16.93 25.51 -7.18
N GLY A 210 17.63 24.66 -7.93
CA GLY A 210 19.07 24.74 -8.16
C GLY A 210 19.94 24.22 -7.01
N ASN A 211 19.34 23.76 -5.90
CA ASN A 211 20.06 23.29 -4.73
C ASN A 211 19.81 21.81 -4.44
N THR A 212 20.84 21.17 -3.87
CA THR A 212 20.78 19.79 -3.37
C THR A 212 20.90 19.78 -1.85
N LEU A 213 19.97 19.08 -1.18
CA LEU A 213 20.15 18.65 0.20
C LEU A 213 20.50 17.16 0.23
N THR A 214 21.65 16.82 0.80
CA THR A 214 22.06 15.42 1.04
C THR A 214 22.01 15.11 2.53
N ILE A 215 21.24 14.10 2.94
CA ILE A 215 21.08 13.66 4.33
C ILE A 215 21.80 12.32 4.51
N LYS A 216 22.85 12.30 5.34
CA LYS A 216 23.62 11.11 5.72
C LYS A 216 23.51 10.74 7.20
N CYS A 217 22.71 11.49 7.93
CA CYS A 217 22.52 11.39 9.38
C CYS A 217 21.05 11.16 9.72
N TRP A 218 20.72 11.15 11.00
CA TRP A 218 19.33 11.18 11.44
C TRP A 218 18.76 12.60 11.37
N VAL A 219 17.54 12.71 10.89
CA VAL A 219 16.75 13.95 10.89
C VAL A 219 15.39 13.63 11.49
N SER A 220 15.14 14.13 12.69
CA SER A 220 13.83 14.03 13.32
C SER A 220 12.98 15.24 13.00
N MET A 221 11.93 15.03 12.24
CA MET A 221 10.89 15.99 11.91
C MET A 221 9.86 16.10 13.03
N ALA A 222 9.37 17.30 13.32
CA ALA A 222 8.24 17.51 14.21
C ALA A 222 6.95 16.88 13.66
N LYS A 223 5.96 16.65 14.53
CA LYS A 223 4.61 16.24 14.14
C LYS A 223 4.07 17.19 13.09
N ASP A 224 3.50 16.64 12.02
CA ASP A 224 2.92 17.36 10.89
C ASP A 224 3.90 18.22 10.06
N ALA A 225 5.22 18.16 10.34
CA ALA A 225 6.24 18.81 9.52
C ALA A 225 6.51 18.00 8.24
N LYS A 226 6.95 18.68 7.18
CA LYS A 226 7.26 18.08 5.87
C LYS A 226 8.60 18.53 5.31
N ILE A 227 9.09 17.76 4.35
CA ILE A 227 10.18 18.19 3.45
C ILE A 227 9.59 18.43 2.07
N LEU A 228 9.68 19.67 1.57
CA LEU A 228 9.26 20.07 0.24
C LEU A 228 10.46 20.13 -0.70
N VAL A 229 10.39 19.42 -1.83
CA VAL A 229 11.39 19.47 -2.90
C VAL A 229 10.78 20.25 -4.07
N GLU A 230 11.24 21.48 -4.29
CA GLU A 230 10.76 22.32 -5.39
C GLU A 230 11.20 21.78 -6.77
N LYS A 231 10.54 22.26 -7.82
CA LYS A 231 10.94 21.99 -9.21
C LYS A 231 12.39 22.45 -9.42
N GLY A 232 13.23 21.62 -10.03
CA GLY A 232 14.66 21.94 -10.18
C GLY A 232 15.50 21.79 -8.91
N ALA A 233 14.91 21.30 -7.80
CA ALA A 233 15.63 21.00 -6.57
C ALA A 233 15.86 19.49 -6.42
N LYS A 234 16.82 19.12 -5.57
CA LYS A 234 17.20 17.73 -5.32
C LYS A 234 17.30 17.40 -3.84
N LEU A 235 16.65 16.32 -3.43
CA LEU A 235 16.84 15.71 -2.11
C LEU A 235 17.49 14.33 -2.28
N VAL A 236 18.57 14.10 -1.54
CA VAL A 236 19.25 12.81 -1.49
C VAL A 236 19.27 12.31 -0.04
N ILE A 237 18.72 11.13 0.21
CA ILE A 237 18.87 10.42 1.49
C ILE A 237 19.88 9.29 1.26
N ASP A 238 21.11 9.50 1.70
CA ASP A 238 22.26 8.61 1.43
C ASP A 238 22.70 7.94 2.74
N GLY A 239 22.11 6.78 3.04
CA GLY A 239 22.29 6.06 4.31
C GLY A 239 21.72 6.76 5.56
N GLY A 240 21.23 8.01 5.44
CA GLY A 240 20.58 8.75 6.51
C GLY A 240 19.15 8.25 6.82
N THR A 241 18.60 8.69 7.95
CA THR A 241 17.23 8.36 8.37
C THR A 241 16.43 9.63 8.62
N VAL A 242 15.31 9.81 7.93
CA VAL A 242 14.33 10.85 8.24
C VAL A 242 13.13 10.22 8.95
N THR A 243 12.83 10.70 10.13
CA THR A 243 11.80 10.12 10.99
C THR A 243 11.18 11.18 11.89
N ASN A 244 10.33 10.77 12.82
CA ASN A 244 10.00 11.54 14.02
C ASN A 244 10.57 10.77 15.22
N PHE A 245 11.20 11.40 16.21
CA PHE A 245 11.69 10.65 17.39
C PHE A 245 10.65 10.48 18.50
N PHE A 246 9.58 11.28 18.47
CA PHE A 246 8.53 11.21 19.48
C PHE A 246 7.51 10.12 19.13
N THR A 247 6.38 10.11 19.82
CA THR A 247 5.28 9.18 19.55
C THR A 247 4.34 9.67 18.44
N SER A 248 4.81 10.53 17.54
CA SER A 248 4.00 11.19 16.51
C SER A 248 4.41 10.83 15.09
N LEU A 249 3.56 11.17 14.13
CA LEU A 249 3.82 11.05 12.70
C LEU A 249 4.18 12.42 12.11
N TRP A 250 5.21 12.45 11.25
CA TRP A 250 5.49 13.60 10.39
C TRP A 250 4.80 13.40 9.03
N LYS A 251 4.64 14.46 8.22
CA LYS A 251 3.85 14.35 6.98
C LYS A 251 4.54 13.54 5.90
N GLY A 252 5.86 13.66 5.77
CA GLY A 252 6.65 13.02 4.73
C GLY A 252 7.33 14.01 3.77
N VAL A 253 7.78 13.48 2.63
CA VAL A 253 8.43 14.24 1.56
C VAL A 253 7.43 14.55 0.45
N GLU A 254 7.23 15.83 0.15
CA GLU A 254 6.46 16.31 -0.99
C GLU A 254 7.40 16.67 -2.14
N VAL A 255 7.31 15.94 -3.25
CA VAL A 255 8.13 16.13 -4.44
C VAL A 255 7.30 16.87 -5.49
N CYS A 256 7.54 18.18 -5.62
CA CYS A 256 6.77 19.06 -6.49
C CYS A 256 7.07 18.80 -7.97
N GLY A 257 6.05 18.73 -8.81
CA GLY A 257 6.18 18.47 -10.24
C GLY A 257 5.31 19.34 -11.13
N ASN A 258 5.41 19.11 -12.44
CA ASN A 258 4.54 19.65 -13.46
C ASN A 258 4.06 18.51 -14.35
N SER A 259 2.78 18.17 -14.26
CA SER A 259 2.18 17.03 -14.94
C SER A 259 2.18 17.12 -16.45
N SER A 260 2.36 18.32 -17.01
CA SER A 260 2.33 18.58 -18.46
C SER A 260 3.73 18.71 -19.06
N GLN A 261 4.78 18.53 -18.26
CA GLN A 261 6.19 18.60 -18.69
C GLN A 261 6.87 17.25 -18.53
N ASN A 262 7.89 16.97 -19.32
CA ASN A 262 8.69 15.75 -19.19
C ASN A 262 9.46 15.70 -17.85
N GLN A 263 10.00 14.53 -17.52
CA GLN A 263 10.88 14.32 -16.37
C GLN A 263 12.37 14.39 -16.74
N ASN A 264 12.75 15.23 -17.72
CA ASN A 264 14.15 15.31 -18.14
C ASN A 264 15.06 15.68 -16.97
N VAL A 265 16.15 14.92 -16.85
CA VAL A 265 17.19 15.17 -15.86
C VAL A 265 18.38 15.82 -16.55
N SER A 266 18.79 16.99 -16.07
CA SER A 266 19.97 17.71 -16.57
C SER A 266 20.81 18.20 -15.38
N GLY A 267 22.13 18.02 -15.46
CA GLY A 267 23.04 18.36 -14.35
C GLY A 267 22.74 17.61 -13.04
N GLY A 268 22.01 16.49 -13.11
CA GLY A 268 21.56 15.73 -11.94
C GLY A 268 20.29 16.23 -11.26
N TYR A 269 19.59 17.22 -11.84
CA TYR A 269 18.32 17.79 -11.38
C TYR A 269 17.19 17.49 -12.36
N GLY A 270 15.96 17.34 -11.87
CA GLY A 270 14.78 17.35 -12.72
C GLY A 270 14.52 18.78 -13.22
N VAL A 271 14.50 19.00 -14.54
CA VAL A 271 14.37 20.37 -15.09
C VAL A 271 13.02 21.00 -14.71
N TYR A 272 11.95 20.22 -14.77
CA TYR A 272 10.57 20.67 -14.50
C TYR A 272 9.97 20.04 -13.23
N GLN A 273 10.75 19.21 -12.55
CA GLN A 273 10.31 18.34 -11.47
C GLN A 273 11.28 18.46 -10.29
N GLY A 274 10.77 18.30 -9.08
CA GLY A 274 11.58 17.98 -7.92
C GLY A 274 12.13 16.57 -8.06
N TYR A 275 13.32 16.35 -7.52
CA TYR A 275 14.04 15.08 -7.65
C TYR A 275 14.37 14.51 -6.28
N LEU A 276 13.77 13.37 -5.95
CA LEU A 276 14.07 12.60 -4.75
C LEU A 276 14.89 11.36 -5.10
N ASN A 277 16.04 11.21 -4.44
CA ASN A 277 16.88 10.02 -4.51
C ASN A 277 17.07 9.41 -3.11
N ILE A 278 16.80 8.13 -2.93
CA ILE A 278 17.08 7.43 -1.66
C ILE A 278 18.00 6.25 -1.97
N ILE A 279 19.18 6.26 -1.36
CA ILE A 279 20.26 5.32 -1.68
C ILE A 279 20.95 4.79 -0.42
N ASN A 280 21.68 3.69 -0.58
CA ASN A 280 22.60 3.16 0.43
C ASN A 280 21.95 2.89 1.80
N GLY A 281 20.72 2.34 1.82
CA GLY A 281 20.01 2.07 3.08
C GLY A 281 19.25 3.29 3.64
N GLY A 282 19.17 4.40 2.90
CA GLY A 282 18.43 5.59 3.30
C GLY A 282 17.00 5.25 3.72
N THR A 283 16.55 5.81 4.84
CA THR A 283 15.32 5.39 5.52
C THR A 283 14.35 6.54 5.72
N LEU A 284 13.08 6.33 5.33
CA LEU A 284 11.96 7.16 5.74
C LEU A 284 11.05 6.35 6.67
N SER A 285 10.83 6.83 7.89
CA SER A 285 10.03 6.10 8.88
C SER A 285 9.08 6.98 9.68
N ASN A 286 8.03 6.36 10.22
CA ASN A 286 7.03 7.02 11.07
C ASN A 286 6.40 8.26 10.40
N ALA A 287 6.17 8.21 9.10
CA ALA A 287 5.47 9.24 8.34
C ALA A 287 4.00 8.89 8.11
N GLN A 288 3.16 9.90 7.90
CA GLN A 288 1.82 9.74 7.35
C GLN A 288 1.93 9.23 5.91
N ASN A 289 2.51 10.02 5.00
CA ASN A 289 2.82 9.61 3.64
C ASN A 289 4.31 9.83 3.37
N ALA A 290 5.16 8.80 3.48
CA ALA A 290 6.61 9.01 3.44
C ALA A 290 7.08 9.75 2.19
N ILE A 291 6.44 9.48 1.03
CA ILE A 291 6.63 10.22 -0.22
C ILE A 291 5.27 10.53 -0.86
N CYS A 292 5.06 11.77 -1.31
CA CYS A 292 4.01 12.17 -2.24
C CYS A 292 4.63 12.86 -3.47
N THR A 293 4.16 12.55 -4.68
CA THR A 293 4.61 13.21 -5.92
C THR A 293 3.80 14.46 -6.27
N TYR A 294 3.34 15.19 -5.25
CA TYR A 294 2.57 16.42 -5.30
C TYR A 294 2.82 17.23 -4.03
N THR A 295 2.37 18.48 -4.00
CA THR A 295 2.43 19.36 -2.83
C THR A 295 1.06 19.58 -2.22
N THR A 296 1.05 19.96 -0.94
CA THR A 296 -0.16 20.40 -0.23
C THR A 296 -0.07 21.85 0.21
N ASN A 297 -1.21 22.55 0.19
CA ASN A 297 -1.32 23.90 0.74
C ASN A 297 -1.39 23.89 2.28
N SER A 298 -1.52 25.07 2.91
CA SER A 298 -1.58 25.23 4.37
C SER A 298 -2.75 24.49 5.03
N SER A 299 -3.82 24.23 4.27
CA SER A 299 -4.99 23.45 4.71
C SER A 299 -4.85 21.94 4.43
N ASN A 300 -3.66 21.48 4.05
CA ASN A 300 -3.37 20.09 3.64
C ASN A 300 -4.19 19.61 2.44
N VAL A 301 -4.65 20.53 1.60
CA VAL A 301 -5.31 20.19 0.34
C VAL A 301 -4.24 20.01 -0.73
N MET A 302 -4.34 18.91 -1.48
CA MET A 302 -3.46 18.59 -2.60
C MET A 302 -3.56 19.66 -3.69
N ASP A 303 -2.42 20.12 -4.21
CA ASP A 303 -2.35 20.91 -5.43
C ASP A 303 -2.17 19.98 -6.65
N ALA A 304 -3.26 19.75 -7.39
CA ALA A 304 -3.24 18.87 -8.56
C ALA A 304 -2.27 19.34 -9.67
N SER A 305 -1.98 20.65 -9.74
CA SER A 305 -1.04 21.21 -10.72
C SER A 305 0.44 20.92 -10.42
N SER A 306 0.71 20.43 -9.20
CA SER A 306 2.05 20.15 -8.69
C SER A 306 2.49 18.69 -8.84
N THR A 307 1.78 17.90 -9.64
CA THR A 307 1.98 16.45 -9.74
C THR A 307 3.12 16.10 -10.70
N GLY A 308 3.74 14.92 -10.55
CA GLY A 308 4.78 14.43 -11.47
C GLY A 308 6.22 14.52 -10.97
N GLY A 309 6.44 14.71 -9.67
CA GLY A 309 7.78 14.66 -9.06
C GLY A 309 8.55 13.36 -9.38
N ILE A 310 9.88 13.44 -9.48
CA ILE A 310 10.76 12.30 -9.79
C ILE A 310 11.16 11.61 -8.48
N VAL A 311 10.95 10.29 -8.40
CA VAL A 311 11.28 9.47 -7.22
C VAL A 311 12.09 8.26 -7.67
N ILE A 312 13.36 8.21 -7.30
CA ILE A 312 14.25 7.09 -7.60
C ILE A 312 14.81 6.55 -6.29
N CYS A 313 14.55 5.28 -6.01
CA CYS A 313 14.96 4.63 -4.77
C CYS A 313 15.77 3.37 -5.10
N ASN A 314 16.94 3.24 -4.49
CA ASN A 314 17.81 2.06 -4.59
C ASN A 314 18.27 1.68 -3.19
N THR A 315 17.95 0.48 -2.72
CA THR A 315 18.20 0.05 -1.33
C THR A 315 17.60 0.97 -0.27
N ALA A 316 16.44 1.58 -0.56
CA ALA A 316 15.71 2.43 0.39
C ALA A 316 14.87 1.62 1.38
N ASN A 317 14.67 2.17 2.58
CA ASN A 317 13.81 1.57 3.61
C ASN A 317 12.62 2.48 3.94
N PHE A 318 11.42 1.89 3.97
CA PHE A 318 10.17 2.54 4.33
C PHE A 318 9.55 1.79 5.51
N ILE A 319 9.71 2.33 6.72
CA ILE A 319 9.43 1.58 7.96
C ILE A 319 8.33 2.26 8.78
N ASN A 320 7.28 1.52 9.12
CA ASN A 320 6.19 1.97 9.99
C ASN A 320 5.57 3.31 9.55
N ASN A 321 5.42 3.48 8.23
CA ASN A 321 4.68 4.60 7.66
C ASN A 321 3.21 4.20 7.49
N VAL A 322 2.27 5.14 7.63
CA VAL A 322 0.85 4.87 7.29
C VAL A 322 0.73 4.55 5.80
N ARG A 323 1.49 5.28 4.96
CA ARG A 323 1.72 5.01 3.55
C ARG A 323 3.18 5.30 3.20
N SER A 324 3.80 4.45 2.40
CA SER A 324 5.22 4.59 2.06
C SER A 324 5.44 5.49 0.83
N ALA A 325 4.65 5.32 -0.22
CA ALA A 325 4.67 6.22 -1.37
C ALA A 325 3.29 6.40 -2.00
N GLU A 326 2.97 7.62 -2.38
CA GLU A 326 1.79 7.98 -3.16
C GLU A 326 2.21 8.65 -4.46
N PHE A 327 1.94 7.96 -5.56
CA PHE A 327 2.05 8.51 -6.91
C PHE A 327 0.70 8.95 -7.39
N TYR A 328 0.69 10.16 -7.94
CA TYR A 328 -0.49 10.75 -8.53
C TYR A 328 -0.32 10.94 -10.03
N TYR A 329 -1.37 11.42 -10.70
CA TYR A 329 -1.40 11.44 -12.15
C TYR A 329 -0.21 12.18 -12.74
N TYR A 330 0.34 11.64 -13.83
CA TYR A 330 1.43 12.26 -14.56
C TYR A 330 1.30 11.94 -16.04
N TYR A 331 1.11 12.99 -16.86
CA TYR A 331 0.90 12.87 -18.31
C TYR A 331 2.09 13.48 -19.04
N SER A 332 3.18 12.73 -19.16
CA SER A 332 4.27 13.22 -19.99
C SER A 332 3.84 13.26 -21.46
N PRO A 333 3.96 14.41 -22.14
CA PRO A 333 3.75 14.48 -23.58
C PRO A 333 4.86 13.74 -24.36
N ASN A 334 6.06 13.54 -23.77
CA ASN A 334 7.27 13.12 -24.50
C ASN A 334 8.20 12.11 -23.75
N GLY A 335 7.69 11.26 -22.85
CA GLY A 335 8.51 10.20 -22.20
C GLY A 335 7.79 9.45 -21.06
N GLY A 336 8.37 8.37 -20.53
CA GLY A 336 7.81 7.64 -19.37
C GLY A 336 8.03 8.33 -18.02
N ASN A 337 7.35 7.87 -16.97
CA ASN A 337 7.73 8.19 -15.60
C ASN A 337 9.05 7.47 -15.24
N LEU A 338 9.99 8.17 -14.62
CA LEU A 338 11.29 7.66 -14.18
C LEU A 338 11.23 6.98 -12.80
N GLY A 339 10.05 6.95 -12.19
CA GLY A 339 9.79 6.38 -10.88
C GLY A 339 10.28 4.94 -10.76
N SER A 340 11.14 4.65 -9.79
CA SER A 340 11.68 3.30 -9.60
C SER A 340 12.06 2.99 -8.17
N PHE A 341 11.84 1.73 -7.78
CA PHE A 341 12.17 1.14 -6.49
C PHE A 341 12.96 -0.14 -6.73
N THR A 342 14.27 -0.06 -6.58
CA THR A 342 15.18 -1.19 -6.77
C THR A 342 15.71 -1.66 -5.42
N LYS A 343 15.54 -2.94 -5.09
CA LYS A 343 15.98 -3.54 -3.81
C LYS A 343 15.51 -2.76 -2.58
N CYS A 344 14.31 -2.16 -2.66
CA CYS A 344 13.76 -1.37 -1.57
C CYS A 344 12.99 -2.25 -0.59
N ASN A 345 12.87 -1.83 0.66
CA ASN A 345 12.18 -2.55 1.70
C ASN A 345 11.02 -1.71 2.27
N PHE A 346 9.81 -2.21 2.14
CA PHE A 346 8.57 -1.64 2.66
C PHE A 346 8.08 -2.52 3.79
N ASN A 347 8.11 -2.05 5.04
CA ASN A 347 7.84 -2.91 6.18
C ASN A 347 7.03 -2.23 7.29
N THR A 348 5.96 -2.93 7.72
CA THR A 348 5.24 -2.64 8.96
C THR A 348 5.72 -3.61 10.04
N THR A 349 6.55 -3.13 10.95
CA THR A 349 7.28 -3.92 11.97
C THR A 349 6.65 -3.88 13.36
N GLY A 350 5.73 -2.95 13.60
CA GLY A 350 5.03 -2.82 14.88
C GLY A 350 3.79 -1.94 14.76
N ALA A 351 3.13 -1.67 15.89
CA ALA A 351 2.07 -0.69 15.97
C ALA A 351 2.57 0.69 15.47
N LEU A 352 1.82 1.28 14.55
CA LEU A 352 2.06 2.63 14.07
C LEU A 352 1.76 3.64 15.17
N ARG A 353 2.42 4.78 15.07
CA ARG A 353 2.27 5.87 16.02
C ARG A 353 0.90 6.52 15.92
N GLU A 354 0.53 7.20 17.01
CA GLU A 354 -0.78 7.86 17.13
C GLU A 354 -1.97 6.91 16.91
N SER A 355 -1.78 5.61 17.20
CA SER A 355 -2.75 4.54 16.94
C SER A 355 -3.23 4.51 15.48
N ALA A 356 -2.40 4.98 14.55
CA ALA A 356 -2.71 4.95 13.13
C ALA A 356 -2.82 3.50 12.64
N VAL A 357 -3.54 3.31 11.54
CA VAL A 357 -3.72 2.02 10.89
C VAL A 357 -2.94 2.02 9.57
N PRO A 358 -2.18 0.96 9.24
CA PRO A 358 -1.55 0.82 7.93
C PRO A 358 -2.58 0.98 6.80
N SER A 359 -2.27 1.80 5.80
CA SER A 359 -3.14 1.97 4.63
C SER A 359 -2.75 1.03 3.50
N HIS A 360 -1.74 1.40 2.72
CA HIS A 360 -1.07 0.59 1.71
C HIS A 360 0.40 1.05 1.70
N HIS A 361 1.34 0.18 1.34
CA HIS A 361 2.71 0.63 1.18
C HIS A 361 2.81 1.61 0.01
N VAL A 362 2.35 1.22 -1.18
CA VAL A 362 2.36 2.09 -2.36
C VAL A 362 0.96 2.27 -2.93
N THR A 363 0.57 3.52 -3.17
CA THR A 363 -0.65 3.86 -3.92
C THR A 363 -0.33 4.58 -5.21
N MET A 364 -1.03 4.22 -6.29
CA MET A 364 -0.82 4.82 -7.61
C MET A 364 -2.17 5.20 -8.24
N TYR A 365 -2.27 6.42 -8.76
CA TYR A 365 -3.40 6.85 -9.58
C TYR A 365 -2.93 7.43 -10.91
N ASN A 366 -3.37 6.83 -12.02
CA ASN A 366 -3.26 7.40 -13.36
C ASN A 366 -1.82 7.79 -13.75
N VAL A 367 -0.89 6.87 -13.50
CA VAL A 367 0.56 7.05 -13.69
C VAL A 367 1.12 5.91 -14.54
N ASP A 368 2.11 6.20 -15.38
CA ASP A 368 2.69 5.24 -16.32
C ASP A 368 4.20 5.02 -16.11
N GLY A 369 4.59 3.77 -15.90
CA GLY A 369 5.99 3.34 -16.02
C GLY A 369 6.77 3.19 -14.72
N ILE A 370 6.09 3.04 -13.58
CA ILE A 370 6.78 2.80 -12.31
C ILE A 370 7.36 1.39 -12.26
N ASN A 371 8.61 1.24 -11.80
CA ASN A 371 9.29 -0.06 -11.71
C ASN A 371 9.54 -0.47 -10.26
N PHE A 372 9.22 -1.72 -9.92
CA PHE A 372 9.52 -2.38 -8.65
C PHE A 372 10.40 -3.60 -8.92
N LEU A 373 11.70 -3.50 -8.63
CA LEU A 373 12.69 -4.50 -9.00
C LEU A 373 13.39 -5.06 -7.77
N GLY A 374 13.25 -6.36 -7.52
CA GLY A 374 13.86 -7.05 -6.37
C GLY A 374 13.54 -6.43 -5.00
N SER A 375 12.37 -5.82 -4.85
CA SER A 375 11.96 -5.12 -3.63
C SER A 375 11.17 -6.04 -2.68
N ASN A 376 11.10 -5.71 -1.39
CA ASN A 376 10.34 -6.46 -0.39
C ASN A 376 9.20 -5.63 0.17
N PHE A 377 7.99 -6.20 0.20
CA PHE A 377 6.81 -5.65 0.85
C PHE A 377 6.35 -6.62 1.93
N GLU A 378 6.39 -6.22 3.19
CA GLU A 378 6.15 -7.12 4.30
C GLU A 378 5.36 -6.48 5.45
N TYR A 379 4.40 -7.24 5.96
CA TYR A 379 3.87 -7.02 7.29
C TYR A 379 4.54 -8.01 8.27
N SER A 380 5.28 -7.48 9.23
CA SER A 380 6.02 -8.26 10.25
C SER A 380 5.62 -7.93 11.69
N ALA A 381 4.61 -7.08 11.90
CA ALA A 381 4.15 -6.61 13.21
C ALA A 381 3.32 -7.63 14.02
N GLY A 382 3.32 -8.92 13.65
CA GLY A 382 2.62 -9.98 14.37
C GLY A 382 1.11 -9.74 14.50
N SER A 383 0.60 -9.71 15.74
CA SER A 383 -0.82 -9.49 16.04
C SER A 383 -1.18 -8.02 16.29
N SER A 384 -0.28 -7.07 15.96
CA SER A 384 -0.53 -5.63 16.20
C SER A 384 -1.75 -5.11 15.44
N TYR A 385 -2.08 -5.73 14.31
CA TYR A 385 -3.25 -5.41 13.50
C TYR A 385 -3.96 -6.69 13.07
N ALA A 386 -5.28 -6.65 13.04
CA ALA A 386 -6.10 -7.68 12.40
C ALA A 386 -5.63 -7.89 10.95
N THR A 387 -5.80 -9.10 10.42
CA THR A 387 -5.38 -9.49 9.06
C THR A 387 -5.86 -8.51 7.99
N MET A 388 -7.08 -8.00 8.15
CA MET A 388 -7.74 -7.03 7.28
C MET A 388 -7.20 -5.59 7.35
N ALA A 389 -6.46 -5.27 8.41
CA ALA A 389 -5.95 -3.92 8.69
C ALA A 389 -4.44 -3.78 8.41
N ARG A 390 -3.85 -4.75 7.72
CA ARG A 390 -2.40 -4.77 7.41
C ARG A 390 -2.02 -3.95 6.18
N GLY A 391 -3.03 -3.53 5.41
CA GLY A 391 -2.84 -2.82 4.16
C GLY A 391 -2.39 -3.70 2.99
N ASN A 392 -2.32 -3.10 1.80
CA ASN A 392 -1.83 -3.76 0.58
C ASN A 392 -0.35 -3.42 0.35
N GLY A 393 0.37 -4.29 -0.37
CA GLY A 393 1.69 -3.95 -0.89
C GLY A 393 1.59 -2.81 -1.90
N ILE A 394 0.85 -3.07 -2.99
CA ILE A 394 0.54 -2.08 -4.02
C ILE A 394 -0.98 -1.98 -4.20
N TYR A 395 -1.52 -0.76 -4.15
CA TYR A 395 -2.89 -0.45 -4.55
C TYR A 395 -2.87 0.56 -5.70
N SER A 396 -3.50 0.24 -6.82
CA SER A 396 -3.47 1.10 -8.00
C SER A 396 -4.82 1.29 -8.64
N ILE A 397 -5.05 2.50 -9.15
CA ILE A 397 -6.11 2.79 -10.12
C ILE A 397 -5.58 3.42 -11.39
N ASP A 398 -5.94 2.86 -12.55
CA ASP A 398 -5.56 3.36 -13.87
C ASP A 398 -4.04 3.54 -14.04
N ALA A 399 -3.24 2.69 -13.39
CA ALA A 399 -1.79 2.80 -13.40
C ALA A 399 -1.15 1.69 -14.24
N LYS A 400 -0.04 2.03 -14.90
CA LYS A 400 0.85 1.09 -15.58
C LYS A 400 2.16 0.98 -14.82
N TYR A 401 2.55 -0.23 -14.43
CA TYR A 401 3.77 -0.49 -13.68
C TYR A 401 4.26 -1.93 -13.84
N PHE A 402 5.52 -2.12 -13.46
CA PHE A 402 6.25 -3.37 -13.61
C PHE A 402 6.74 -3.85 -12.25
N VAL A 403 6.53 -5.13 -11.98
CA VAL A 403 7.03 -5.83 -10.80
C VAL A 403 7.85 -7.01 -11.29
N ASP A 404 9.16 -6.98 -11.02
CA ASP A 404 10.09 -8.02 -11.47
C ASP A 404 11.22 -8.24 -10.46
N LYS A 405 12.09 -9.19 -10.75
CA LYS A 405 13.38 -9.35 -10.09
C LYS A 405 14.37 -8.27 -10.53
N TYR A 406 15.31 -7.97 -9.64
CA TYR A 406 16.55 -7.30 -9.99
C TYR A 406 17.67 -8.34 -10.02
N SER A 407 18.20 -8.63 -11.22
CA SER A 407 19.16 -9.73 -11.42
C SER A 407 18.59 -11.06 -10.92
N THR A 408 19.09 -11.63 -9.82
CA THR A 408 18.58 -12.86 -9.20
C THR A 408 17.63 -12.61 -8.02
N ILE A 409 17.52 -11.36 -7.55
CA ILE A 409 16.71 -10.99 -6.38
C ILE A 409 15.29 -10.73 -6.84
N LYS A 410 14.36 -11.62 -6.51
CA LYS A 410 12.94 -11.46 -6.83
C LYS A 410 12.28 -10.41 -5.96
N THR A 411 11.23 -9.77 -6.48
CA THR A 411 10.35 -8.95 -5.64
C THR A 411 9.47 -9.87 -4.78
N THR A 412 9.21 -9.48 -3.53
CA THR A 412 8.46 -10.29 -2.56
C THR A 412 7.32 -9.52 -1.91
N PHE A 413 6.18 -10.18 -1.70
CA PHE A 413 5.01 -9.66 -0.97
C PHE A 413 4.56 -10.65 0.10
N LYS A 414 4.53 -10.22 1.36
CA LYS A 414 4.33 -11.13 2.49
C LYS A 414 3.40 -10.61 3.58
N ASN A 415 2.47 -11.46 4.01
CA ASN A 415 1.55 -11.25 5.14
C ASN A 415 0.65 -9.99 5.03
N LEU A 416 0.44 -9.46 3.84
CA LEU A 416 -0.38 -8.28 3.57
C LEU A 416 -1.84 -8.66 3.35
N VAL A 417 -2.76 -7.69 3.35
CA VAL A 417 -4.16 -7.94 2.93
C VAL A 417 -4.17 -8.46 1.50
N ASN A 418 -3.50 -7.74 0.60
CA ASN A 418 -3.18 -8.17 -0.74
C ASN A 418 -1.72 -7.84 -1.06
N GLY A 419 -1.07 -8.68 -1.88
CA GLY A 419 0.21 -8.31 -2.48
C GLY A 419 0.01 -7.12 -3.42
N ILE A 420 -0.78 -7.33 -4.47
CA ILE A 420 -1.12 -6.31 -5.47
C ILE A 420 -2.64 -6.28 -5.66
N TYR A 421 -3.21 -5.08 -5.62
CA TYR A 421 -4.62 -4.84 -5.91
C TYR A 421 -4.75 -3.72 -6.95
N ALA A 422 -5.19 -4.05 -8.16
CA ALA A 422 -5.24 -3.11 -9.28
C ALA A 422 -6.63 -3.02 -9.93
N ASP A 423 -7.24 -1.85 -9.82
CA ASP A 423 -8.54 -1.50 -10.42
C ASP A 423 -8.35 -0.57 -11.62
N ASN A 424 -9.05 -0.77 -12.73
CA ASN A 424 -8.94 0.14 -13.88
C ASN A 424 -10.30 0.56 -14.41
N SER A 425 -10.44 1.85 -14.67
CA SER A 425 -11.50 2.40 -15.52
C SER A 425 -11.10 2.41 -17.00
N ASN A 426 -9.80 2.38 -17.27
CA ASN A 426 -9.22 2.32 -18.61
C ASN A 426 -8.50 0.98 -18.83
N PRO A 427 -9.00 0.12 -19.73
CA PRO A 427 -8.46 -1.22 -19.92
C PRO A 427 -7.04 -1.27 -20.49
N LEU A 428 -6.54 -0.17 -21.06
CA LEU A 428 -5.19 -0.09 -21.62
C LEU A 428 -4.11 0.27 -20.56
N ARG A 429 -4.48 0.40 -19.28
CA ARG A 429 -3.55 0.63 -18.17
C ARG A 429 -3.02 -0.70 -17.63
N VAL A 430 -1.96 -1.23 -18.23
CA VAL A 430 -1.57 -2.63 -18.00
C VAL A 430 -0.55 -2.77 -16.87
N VAL A 431 -0.71 -3.83 -16.07
CA VAL A 431 0.23 -4.23 -15.02
C VAL A 431 0.97 -5.50 -15.44
N SER A 432 2.29 -5.52 -15.19
CA SER A 432 3.13 -6.70 -15.41
C SER A 432 3.74 -7.18 -14.10
N VAL A 433 3.50 -8.44 -13.75
CA VAL A 433 4.05 -9.12 -12.58
C VAL A 433 4.80 -10.37 -13.03
N THR A 434 6.12 -10.30 -12.95
CA THR A 434 7.02 -11.34 -13.42
C THR A 434 8.04 -11.70 -12.34
N ASN A 435 8.54 -12.95 -12.33
CA ASN A 435 9.58 -13.41 -11.40
C ASN A 435 9.38 -12.96 -9.93
N THR A 436 8.16 -12.95 -9.43
CA THR A 436 7.80 -12.40 -8.12
C THR A 436 7.38 -13.53 -7.17
N GLU A 437 7.60 -13.34 -5.87
CA GLU A 437 7.17 -14.29 -4.84
C GLU A 437 6.13 -13.70 -3.91
N PHE A 438 5.06 -14.45 -3.68
CA PHE A 438 3.97 -14.08 -2.79
C PHE A 438 3.85 -15.10 -1.66
N TYR A 439 3.79 -14.64 -0.43
CA TYR A 439 3.75 -15.47 0.76
C TYR A 439 2.65 -15.01 1.72
N ASP A 440 1.62 -15.84 1.88
CA ASP A 440 0.60 -15.69 2.92
C ASP A 440 -0.08 -14.32 2.93
N ASN A 441 -0.32 -13.75 1.74
CA ASN A 441 -1.22 -12.62 1.63
C ASN A 441 -2.66 -13.10 1.86
N ILE A 442 -3.45 -12.30 2.57
CA ILE A 442 -4.70 -12.75 3.22
C ILE A 442 -5.82 -13.04 2.21
N TYR A 443 -6.07 -12.13 1.26
CA TYR A 443 -7.00 -12.35 0.16
C TYR A 443 -6.23 -12.71 -1.11
N TYR A 444 -5.71 -11.71 -1.80
CA TYR A 444 -5.13 -11.94 -3.11
C TYR A 444 -3.62 -11.76 -3.05
N SER A 445 -2.90 -12.73 -3.59
CA SER A 445 -1.52 -12.43 -3.97
C SER A 445 -1.55 -11.37 -5.07
N THR A 446 -2.43 -11.49 -6.06
CA THR A 446 -2.70 -10.41 -7.03
C THR A 446 -4.17 -10.39 -7.49
N TYR A 447 -4.75 -9.19 -7.53
CA TYR A 447 -6.08 -8.92 -8.11
C TYR A 447 -5.96 -7.91 -9.26
N PHE A 448 -6.48 -8.29 -10.42
CA PHE A 448 -6.59 -7.44 -11.60
C PHE A 448 -8.05 -7.25 -11.99
N ASN A 449 -8.43 -6.01 -12.28
CA ASN A 449 -9.78 -5.69 -12.74
C ASN A 449 -9.75 -4.84 -14.02
N THR A 450 -10.61 -5.21 -14.98
CA THR A 450 -10.88 -4.47 -16.22
C THR A 450 -9.63 -4.20 -17.08
N MET A 451 -8.63 -5.09 -17.01
CA MET A 451 -7.38 -4.94 -17.77
C MET A 451 -7.39 -5.70 -19.09
N THR A 452 -6.84 -5.09 -20.13
CA THR A 452 -6.50 -5.72 -21.41
C THR A 452 -5.00 -6.05 -21.44
N THR A 453 -4.67 -7.31 -21.67
CA THR A 453 -3.31 -7.88 -21.71
C THR A 453 -2.49 -7.83 -20.41
N PRO A 454 -3.06 -7.98 -19.19
CA PRO A 454 -2.23 -8.05 -17.99
C PRO A 454 -1.28 -9.27 -18.04
N VAL A 455 -0.11 -9.12 -17.43
CA VAL A 455 0.96 -10.13 -17.46
C VAL A 455 1.19 -10.66 -16.05
N PHE A 456 1.11 -11.98 -15.89
CA PHE A 456 1.41 -12.69 -14.65
C PHE A 456 2.19 -13.97 -14.97
N THR A 457 3.52 -13.88 -15.00
CA THR A 457 4.36 -15.03 -15.43
C THR A 457 5.55 -15.31 -14.52
N ASP A 458 5.97 -16.57 -14.47
CA ASP A 458 7.18 -16.99 -13.75
C ASP A 458 7.16 -16.65 -12.25
N ASN A 459 5.96 -16.57 -11.66
CA ASN A 459 5.76 -16.22 -10.26
C ASN A 459 5.65 -17.47 -9.37
N TYR A 460 6.05 -17.31 -8.11
CA TYR A 460 5.79 -18.27 -7.05
C TYR A 460 4.75 -17.70 -6.10
N VAL A 461 3.68 -18.44 -5.84
CA VAL A 461 2.54 -17.99 -5.04
C VAL A 461 2.23 -19.02 -3.98
N ARG A 462 2.33 -18.61 -2.71
CA ARG A 462 1.86 -19.37 -1.57
C ARG A 462 0.74 -18.63 -0.85
N THR A 463 -0.48 -19.17 -0.82
CA THR A 463 -1.64 -18.53 -0.18
C THR A 463 -1.74 -18.85 1.31
N ALA A 464 -2.41 -17.97 2.06
CA ALA A 464 -2.45 -17.98 3.52
C ALA A 464 -3.38 -19.03 4.15
N SER A 465 -4.16 -19.79 3.35
CA SER A 465 -5.16 -20.77 3.83
C SER A 465 -6.21 -20.13 4.74
N THR A 466 -6.77 -19.01 4.31
CA THR A 466 -7.72 -18.20 5.10
C THR A 466 -9.18 -18.58 4.86
N GLY A 467 -9.47 -19.39 3.84
CA GLY A 467 -10.84 -19.74 3.44
C GLY A 467 -11.42 -18.88 2.33
N PHE A 468 -10.72 -17.80 1.98
CA PHE A 468 -11.19 -16.76 1.06
C PHE A 468 -10.07 -16.22 0.18
N GLY A 469 -8.87 -16.84 0.24
CA GLY A 469 -7.70 -16.39 -0.48
C GLY A 469 -7.70 -16.83 -1.95
N ALA A 470 -7.03 -16.06 -2.80
CA ALA A 470 -6.68 -16.48 -4.15
C ALA A 470 -5.23 -16.16 -4.50
N GLY A 471 -4.61 -17.02 -5.29
CA GLY A 471 -3.31 -16.72 -5.89
C GLY A 471 -3.43 -15.56 -6.90
N LEU A 472 -4.29 -15.71 -7.89
CA LEU A 472 -4.59 -14.67 -8.87
C LEU A 472 -6.10 -14.53 -9.06
N TYR A 473 -6.60 -13.30 -9.06
CA TYR A 473 -7.99 -13.02 -9.43
C TYR A 473 -8.02 -12.10 -10.65
N LEU A 474 -8.62 -12.58 -11.74
CA LEU A 474 -8.85 -11.85 -12.98
C LEU A 474 -10.34 -11.48 -13.10
N ASN A 475 -10.69 -10.22 -12.86
CA ASN A 475 -12.06 -9.72 -12.94
C ASN A 475 -12.25 -8.83 -14.18
N ASN A 476 -13.15 -9.17 -15.09
CA ASN A 476 -13.36 -8.41 -16.33
C ASN A 476 -12.07 -8.20 -17.15
N CYS A 477 -11.09 -9.10 -17.00
CA CYS A 477 -9.81 -9.01 -17.68
C CYS A 477 -9.85 -9.75 -19.02
N LYS A 478 -9.15 -9.20 -20.01
CA LYS A 478 -9.06 -9.75 -21.37
C LYS A 478 -7.62 -9.89 -21.83
N TYR A 479 -7.42 -10.84 -22.73
CA TYR A 479 -6.19 -11.11 -23.48
C TYR A 479 -4.95 -11.29 -22.60
N TYR A 480 -5.13 -11.79 -21.38
CA TYR A 480 -4.09 -11.92 -20.37
C TYR A 480 -3.07 -13.00 -20.70
N ASN A 481 -1.86 -12.81 -20.18
CA ASN A 481 -0.77 -13.75 -20.27
C ASN A 481 -0.46 -14.30 -18.88
N VAL A 482 -1.06 -15.45 -18.56
CA VAL A 482 -0.86 -16.15 -17.27
C VAL A 482 -0.16 -17.47 -17.52
N LYS A 483 1.16 -17.50 -17.28
CA LYS A 483 1.95 -18.70 -17.58
C LYS A 483 3.16 -18.94 -16.69
N ASN A 484 3.55 -20.22 -16.60
CA ASN A 484 4.76 -20.67 -15.91
C ASN A 484 4.82 -20.26 -14.43
N ASN A 485 3.66 -20.13 -13.79
CA ASN A 485 3.58 -19.81 -12.36
C ASN A 485 3.46 -21.10 -11.54
N THR A 486 3.96 -21.07 -10.31
CA THR A 486 3.75 -22.12 -9.31
C THR A 486 2.82 -21.59 -8.23
N PHE A 487 1.68 -22.22 -8.06
CA PHE A 487 0.71 -21.94 -7.01
C PHE A 487 0.70 -23.08 -6.00
N LEU A 488 0.74 -22.71 -4.72
CA LEU A 488 0.69 -23.62 -3.59
C LEU A 488 -0.20 -23.04 -2.50
N GLU A 489 -1.06 -23.86 -1.92
CA GLU A 489 -1.73 -23.51 -0.67
C GLU A 489 -0.85 -23.89 0.53
N SER A 490 -0.76 -23.02 1.56
CA SER A 490 0.16 -23.22 2.70
C SER A 490 -0.25 -24.37 3.64
N SER A 491 -1.54 -24.70 3.73
CA SER A 491 -2.04 -25.80 4.56
C SER A 491 -2.24 -27.10 3.77
N ALA A 492 -1.94 -28.23 4.42
CA ALA A 492 -2.31 -29.54 3.91
C ALA A 492 -3.74 -29.85 4.37
N GLY A 493 -4.73 -29.80 3.46
CA GLY A 493 -6.13 -30.10 3.80
C GLY A 493 -7.23 -29.28 3.12
N PHE A 494 -6.93 -28.58 2.02
CA PHE A 494 -7.91 -27.81 1.22
C PHE A 494 -8.64 -26.72 2.04
N ALA A 495 -7.95 -25.72 2.60
CA ALA A 495 -8.57 -24.69 3.45
C ALA A 495 -9.35 -23.62 2.65
N ASN A 496 -10.06 -24.01 1.60
CA ASN A 496 -10.93 -23.22 0.71
C ASN A 496 -10.27 -22.11 -0.14
N ASP A 497 -8.95 -21.99 -0.18
CA ASP A 497 -8.28 -21.05 -1.08
C ASP A 497 -8.31 -21.54 -2.55
N VAL A 498 -8.15 -20.60 -3.49
CA VAL A 498 -8.17 -20.88 -4.93
C VAL A 498 -6.87 -20.47 -5.60
N GLY A 499 -6.37 -21.29 -6.53
CA GLY A 499 -5.19 -20.94 -7.32
C GLY A 499 -5.45 -19.71 -8.19
N ILE A 500 -6.41 -19.82 -9.12
CA ILE A 500 -6.81 -18.74 -10.02
C ILE A 500 -8.33 -18.61 -10.10
N TYR A 501 -8.85 -17.40 -9.88
CA TYR A 501 -10.19 -17.00 -10.33
C TYR A 501 -10.13 -16.27 -11.66
N VAL A 502 -11.06 -16.60 -12.55
CA VAL A 502 -11.37 -15.82 -13.75
C VAL A 502 -12.86 -15.49 -13.70
N ASN A 503 -13.24 -14.22 -13.82
CA ASN A 503 -14.62 -13.81 -13.81
C ASN A 503 -14.91 -12.83 -14.95
N ASN A 504 -15.93 -13.13 -15.76
CA ASN A 504 -16.44 -12.25 -16.80
C ASN A 504 -15.36 -11.73 -17.77
N SER A 505 -14.48 -12.60 -18.26
CA SER A 505 -13.58 -12.22 -19.34
C SER A 505 -14.32 -11.94 -20.66
N THR A 506 -15.51 -12.53 -20.84
CA THR A 506 -16.37 -12.37 -22.03
C THR A 506 -15.65 -12.75 -23.34
N THR A 507 -15.99 -12.09 -24.45
CA THR A 507 -15.39 -12.29 -25.76
C THR A 507 -13.93 -11.87 -25.82
N GLY A 508 -13.13 -12.69 -26.49
CA GLY A 508 -11.71 -12.54 -26.76
C GLY A 508 -10.94 -13.84 -26.48
N LEU A 509 -9.74 -14.01 -27.05
CA LEU A 509 -8.92 -15.19 -26.76
C LEU A 509 -8.09 -14.96 -25.50
N HIS A 510 -8.26 -15.81 -24.49
CA HIS A 510 -7.55 -15.69 -23.22
C HIS A 510 -6.98 -17.05 -22.82
N LYS A 511 -5.79 -17.06 -22.19
CA LYS A 511 -5.07 -18.31 -21.92
C LYS A 511 -4.50 -18.37 -20.51
N ILE A 512 -4.69 -19.51 -19.87
CA ILE A 512 -3.96 -19.94 -18.67
C ILE A 512 -3.11 -21.14 -19.07
N TYR A 513 -1.80 -20.96 -19.11
CA TYR A 513 -0.89 -21.89 -19.76
C TYR A 513 0.28 -22.31 -18.88
N ARG A 514 0.53 -23.62 -18.74
CA ARG A 514 1.75 -24.15 -18.09
C ARG A 514 1.95 -23.66 -16.66
N ASN A 515 0.88 -23.57 -15.87
CA ASN A 515 0.96 -23.29 -14.45
C ASN A 515 0.90 -24.59 -13.65
N SER A 516 1.56 -24.59 -12.49
CA SER A 516 1.61 -25.72 -11.55
C SER A 516 0.75 -25.40 -10.33
N PHE A 517 -0.11 -26.33 -9.91
CA PHE A 517 -1.04 -26.14 -8.79
C PHE A 517 -0.90 -27.26 -7.76
N ALA A 518 -0.91 -26.90 -6.48
CA ALA A 518 -0.80 -27.85 -5.39
C ALA A 518 -1.66 -27.47 -4.18
N ASN A 519 -2.37 -28.46 -3.62
CA ASN A 519 -3.12 -28.41 -2.36
C ASN A 519 -4.32 -27.44 -2.30
N PHE A 520 -4.79 -26.91 -3.42
CA PHE A 520 -5.92 -25.97 -3.39
C PHE A 520 -7.26 -26.66 -3.20
N TYR A 521 -8.22 -25.92 -2.66
CA TYR A 521 -9.63 -26.26 -2.80
C TYR A 521 -10.04 -26.25 -4.28
N LEU A 522 -9.72 -25.17 -5.01
CA LEU A 522 -9.90 -25.09 -6.47
C LEU A 522 -8.60 -24.65 -7.14
N GLY A 523 -8.08 -25.43 -8.08
CA GLY A 523 -6.93 -25.03 -8.89
C GLY A 523 -7.25 -23.79 -9.74
N ILE A 524 -8.21 -23.94 -10.67
CA ILE A 524 -8.73 -22.85 -11.50
C ILE A 524 -10.26 -22.81 -11.38
N ASN A 525 -10.81 -21.62 -11.16
CA ASN A 525 -12.25 -21.37 -11.16
C ASN A 525 -12.64 -20.31 -12.19
N ALA A 526 -13.36 -20.72 -13.22
CA ALA A 526 -13.95 -19.86 -14.24
C ALA A 526 -15.41 -19.52 -13.87
N GLN A 527 -15.64 -18.28 -13.47
CA GLN A 527 -16.92 -17.78 -13.00
C GLN A 527 -17.66 -17.03 -14.11
N ASN A 528 -18.95 -17.31 -14.27
CA ASN A 528 -19.84 -16.63 -15.22
C ASN A 528 -19.30 -16.69 -16.68
N ASP A 529 -19.46 -15.66 -17.50
CA ASP A 529 -19.12 -15.73 -18.93
C ASP A 529 -17.63 -15.45 -19.22
N ASN A 530 -16.88 -16.51 -19.54
CA ASN A 530 -15.51 -16.43 -20.05
C ASN A 530 -15.39 -17.04 -21.45
N SER A 531 -16.50 -17.11 -22.19
CA SER A 531 -16.57 -17.63 -23.55
C SER A 531 -16.87 -16.56 -24.59
N GLY A 532 -17.66 -15.54 -24.21
CA GLY A 532 -18.24 -14.62 -25.17
C GLY A 532 -19.44 -15.20 -25.93
N ALA A 533 -19.94 -14.41 -26.88
CA ALA A 533 -21.15 -14.74 -27.64
C ALA A 533 -20.94 -15.87 -28.67
N SER A 534 -19.75 -15.94 -29.30
CA SER A 534 -19.50 -16.95 -30.35
C SER A 534 -19.30 -18.34 -29.75
N ASN A 535 -18.62 -18.42 -28.60
CA ASN A 535 -18.28 -19.65 -27.87
C ASN A 535 -17.41 -20.65 -28.66
N THR A 536 -17.22 -20.50 -29.97
CA THR A 536 -16.51 -21.45 -30.84
C THR A 536 -15.13 -20.97 -31.26
N THR A 537 -14.89 -19.66 -31.31
CA THR A 537 -13.63 -19.07 -31.78
C THR A 537 -13.03 -18.03 -30.83
N ASP A 538 -13.68 -17.82 -29.68
CA ASP A 538 -13.34 -16.91 -28.60
C ASP A 538 -13.55 -17.57 -27.22
N GLY A 539 -12.93 -17.00 -26.19
CA GLY A 539 -13.04 -17.45 -24.80
C GLY A 539 -11.72 -17.89 -24.15
N LEU A 540 -11.84 -18.29 -22.89
CA LEU A 540 -10.75 -18.83 -22.06
C LEU A 540 -10.38 -20.26 -22.48
N LYS A 541 -9.09 -20.47 -22.75
CA LYS A 541 -8.46 -21.80 -22.85
C LYS A 541 -7.52 -22.07 -21.68
N MET A 542 -7.62 -23.26 -21.11
CA MET A 542 -6.72 -23.73 -20.06
C MET A 542 -5.93 -24.91 -20.61
N ASN A 543 -4.61 -24.74 -20.80
CA ASN A 543 -3.79 -25.78 -21.43
C ASN A 543 -2.42 -25.95 -20.79
N CYS A 544 -1.85 -27.15 -20.89
CA CYS A 544 -0.54 -27.50 -20.34
C CYS A 544 -0.38 -27.27 -18.83
N ASN A 545 -1.44 -27.06 -18.06
CA ASN A 545 -1.34 -26.88 -16.62
C ASN A 545 -1.11 -28.23 -15.91
N ASP A 546 -0.33 -28.23 -14.85
CA ASP A 546 -0.02 -29.42 -14.05
C ASP A 546 -0.64 -29.29 -12.65
N PHE A 547 -1.55 -30.22 -12.35
CA PHE A 547 -2.26 -30.30 -11.07
C PHE A 547 -1.80 -31.49 -10.22
N THR A 548 -0.71 -32.16 -10.61
CA THR A 548 -0.17 -33.36 -9.95
C THR A 548 0.89 -33.16 -8.85
N PRO A 549 1.55 -32.00 -8.66
CA PRO A 549 2.58 -31.88 -7.62
C PRO A 549 2.06 -32.25 -6.22
N SER A 550 0.84 -31.83 -5.90
CA SER A 550 0.06 -32.35 -4.78
C SER A 550 -1.41 -32.16 -5.13
N ALA A 551 -2.24 -33.17 -4.86
CA ALA A 551 -3.62 -33.18 -5.30
C ALA A 551 -4.38 -31.93 -4.81
N ASN A 552 -5.19 -31.35 -5.68
CA ASN A 552 -6.22 -30.37 -5.32
C ASN A 552 -7.53 -31.10 -4.99
N LEU A 553 -8.49 -30.42 -4.35
CA LEU A 553 -9.83 -30.99 -4.24
C LEU A 553 -10.52 -30.95 -5.59
N TYR A 554 -10.48 -29.80 -6.27
CA TYR A 554 -10.85 -29.65 -7.67
C TYR A 554 -9.70 -29.07 -8.49
N ASP A 555 -9.46 -29.60 -9.69
CA ASP A 555 -8.45 -29.05 -10.61
C ASP A 555 -9.01 -27.84 -11.37
N ILE A 556 -10.13 -28.02 -12.06
CA ILE A 556 -10.79 -26.97 -12.85
C ILE A 556 -12.29 -26.99 -12.56
N VAL A 557 -12.84 -25.82 -12.25
CA VAL A 557 -14.27 -25.66 -12.00
C VAL A 557 -14.86 -24.47 -12.75
N LEU A 558 -16.12 -24.62 -13.15
CA LEU A 558 -16.95 -23.59 -13.77
C LEU A 558 -18.14 -23.30 -12.86
N THR A 559 -18.29 -22.07 -12.40
CA THR A 559 -19.30 -21.69 -11.40
C THR A 559 -20.08 -20.41 -11.78
N GLY A 560 -21.36 -20.33 -11.44
CA GLY A 560 -22.21 -19.17 -11.77
C GLY A 560 -23.57 -19.55 -12.34
N ALA A 561 -24.33 -18.53 -12.76
CA ALA A 561 -25.67 -18.72 -13.33
C ALA A 561 -25.65 -19.37 -14.72
N SER A 562 -24.62 -19.09 -15.51
CA SER A 562 -24.36 -19.73 -16.81
C SER A 562 -22.86 -19.68 -17.12
N PRO A 563 -22.02 -20.34 -16.32
CA PRO A 563 -20.59 -20.34 -16.53
C PRO A 563 -20.21 -20.90 -17.89
N SER A 564 -19.23 -20.29 -18.52
CA SER A 564 -18.74 -20.72 -19.81
C SER A 564 -17.28 -20.37 -20.00
N VAL A 565 -16.61 -21.19 -20.81
CA VAL A 565 -15.25 -21.01 -21.33
C VAL A 565 -15.29 -21.32 -22.83
N MET A 566 -14.18 -21.19 -23.55
CA MET A 566 -14.16 -21.57 -24.96
C MET A 566 -14.64 -23.02 -25.13
N LYS A 567 -15.62 -23.25 -26.02
CA LYS A 567 -16.16 -24.60 -26.30
C LYS A 567 -15.04 -25.58 -26.62
N THR A 568 -14.19 -25.23 -27.57
CA THR A 568 -13.09 -26.11 -28.00
C THR A 568 -11.85 -25.87 -27.15
N GLN A 569 -11.72 -26.58 -26.02
CA GLN A 569 -10.49 -26.54 -25.22
C GLN A 569 -9.32 -27.21 -25.96
N GLY A 570 -9.62 -28.28 -26.70
CA GLY A 570 -8.67 -28.95 -27.60
C GLY A 570 -9.40 -29.62 -28.76
N ALA A 571 -8.68 -29.84 -29.86
CA ALA A 571 -9.23 -30.40 -31.08
C ALA A 571 -9.76 -31.81 -30.87
N ILE A 572 -11.00 -32.06 -31.30
CA ILE A 572 -11.66 -33.38 -31.28
C ILE A 572 -11.69 -34.05 -32.67
N SER A 573 -11.19 -33.35 -33.69
CA SER A 573 -11.00 -33.83 -35.06
C SER A 573 -9.73 -33.21 -35.64
N ALA A 574 -9.13 -33.83 -36.67
CA ALA A 574 -7.81 -33.43 -37.20
C ALA A 574 -6.74 -33.28 -36.09
N ILE A 575 -6.69 -34.28 -35.21
CA ILE A 575 -5.91 -34.26 -33.98
C ILE A 575 -4.40 -34.33 -34.25
N THR A 576 -3.65 -33.46 -33.58
CA THR A 576 -2.19 -33.42 -33.54
C THR A 576 -1.71 -33.35 -32.08
N PRO A 577 -0.43 -33.61 -31.78
CA PRO A 577 0.07 -33.50 -30.41
C PRO A 577 -0.05 -32.09 -29.81
N THR A 578 -0.11 -31.05 -30.65
CA THR A 578 -0.08 -29.63 -30.23
C THR A 578 -1.44 -28.94 -30.26
N ASN A 579 -2.50 -29.57 -30.80
CA ASN A 579 -3.85 -28.98 -30.84
C ASN A 579 -4.86 -29.61 -29.85
N VAL A 580 -4.47 -30.67 -29.12
CA VAL A 580 -5.26 -31.25 -28.02
C VAL A 580 -5.05 -30.53 -26.68
N VAL A 581 -5.88 -30.82 -25.68
CA VAL A 581 -5.64 -30.42 -24.30
C VAL A 581 -4.53 -31.27 -23.69
N ARG A 582 -3.59 -30.60 -23.03
CA ARG A 582 -2.37 -31.16 -22.44
C ARG A 582 -2.24 -30.86 -20.94
N ASN A 583 -3.35 -30.54 -20.29
CA ASN A 583 -3.37 -30.46 -18.84
C ASN A 583 -3.12 -31.85 -18.23
N ILE A 584 -2.43 -31.88 -17.09
CA ILE A 584 -2.22 -33.10 -16.29
C ILE A 584 -3.05 -32.94 -15.02
N TYR A 585 -4.11 -33.73 -14.90
CA TYR A 585 -5.08 -33.69 -13.81
C TYR A 585 -4.60 -34.53 -12.61
N GLY A 586 -4.74 -33.98 -11.41
CA GLY A 586 -4.27 -34.57 -10.16
C GLY A 586 -5.31 -34.62 -9.04
N ALA A 587 -6.53 -34.09 -9.24
CA ALA A 587 -7.57 -34.11 -8.22
C ALA A 587 -7.87 -35.54 -7.74
N THR A 588 -7.88 -35.72 -6.41
CA THR A 588 -8.16 -37.00 -5.73
C THR A 588 -9.61 -37.07 -5.25
N SER A 589 -10.19 -38.27 -5.13
CA SER A 589 -11.60 -38.54 -4.81
C SER A 589 -12.04 -38.20 -3.37
N GLY A 590 -11.55 -37.09 -2.80
CA GLY A 590 -11.92 -36.60 -1.47
C GLY A 590 -13.41 -36.28 -1.33
N CYS A 591 -14.12 -36.15 -2.45
CA CYS A 591 -15.57 -36.22 -2.53
C CYS A 591 -15.99 -37.59 -3.08
N SER A 592 -16.83 -38.31 -2.35
CA SER A 592 -17.48 -39.51 -2.89
C SER A 592 -18.55 -39.03 -3.88
N ASN A 593 -18.42 -39.40 -5.15
CA ASN A 593 -19.37 -39.06 -6.23
C ASN A 593 -19.37 -37.59 -6.73
N CYS A 594 -18.25 -36.87 -6.78
CA CYS A 594 -18.24 -35.53 -7.40
C CYS A 594 -17.23 -35.39 -8.55
N GLU A 595 -17.67 -34.68 -9.61
CA GLU A 595 -16.81 -34.25 -10.71
C GLU A 595 -15.76 -33.26 -10.23
N ASN A 596 -14.50 -33.69 -10.15
CA ASN A 596 -13.46 -32.89 -9.51
C ASN A 596 -12.22 -32.58 -10.35
N LYS A 597 -12.02 -33.28 -11.47
CA LYS A 597 -10.98 -32.90 -12.46
C LYS A 597 -11.48 -31.78 -13.38
N TRP A 598 -12.78 -31.78 -13.64
CA TRP A 598 -13.49 -30.76 -14.40
C TRP A 598 -14.94 -30.72 -13.93
N TYR A 599 -15.36 -29.63 -13.28
CA TYR A 599 -16.71 -29.46 -12.73
C TYR A 599 -17.45 -28.32 -13.42
N ILE A 600 -18.76 -28.46 -13.63
CA ILE A 600 -19.63 -27.38 -14.15
C ILE A 600 -20.89 -27.29 -13.26
N SER A 601 -21.14 -26.13 -12.63
CA SER A 601 -22.23 -25.99 -11.64
C SER A 601 -23.65 -26.02 -12.23
N ALA A 602 -23.81 -25.52 -13.45
CA ALA A 602 -25.01 -25.54 -14.29
C ALA A 602 -24.66 -24.84 -15.61
N GLY A 603 -24.96 -25.42 -16.78
CA GLY A 603 -24.61 -24.79 -18.05
C GLY A 603 -25.39 -25.31 -19.24
N SER A 604 -25.57 -24.47 -20.26
CA SER A 604 -26.17 -24.83 -21.55
C SER A 604 -25.13 -25.07 -22.66
N LYS A 605 -23.84 -24.81 -22.37
CA LYS A 605 -22.74 -24.85 -23.34
C LYS A 605 -21.85 -26.09 -23.11
N ILE A 606 -21.77 -26.94 -24.12
CA ILE A 606 -20.89 -28.13 -24.17
C ILE A 606 -19.43 -27.67 -24.37
N VAL A 607 -18.48 -28.35 -23.72
CA VAL A 607 -17.03 -28.20 -23.85
C VAL A 607 -16.45 -29.42 -24.55
N ASP A 608 -15.76 -29.20 -25.67
CA ASP A 608 -15.01 -30.21 -26.42
C ASP A 608 -13.57 -30.30 -25.90
N HIS A 609 -13.19 -31.50 -25.45
CA HIS A 609 -11.92 -31.78 -24.80
C HIS A 609 -11.21 -32.95 -25.49
N GLY A 610 -10.47 -32.64 -26.57
CA GLY A 610 -9.51 -33.58 -27.13
C GLY A 610 -8.38 -33.85 -26.15
N SER A 611 -8.16 -35.09 -25.74
CA SER A 611 -7.21 -35.48 -24.69
C SER A 611 -6.08 -36.37 -25.21
N ASN A 612 -4.90 -36.30 -24.60
CA ASN A 612 -3.86 -37.31 -24.74
C ASN A 612 -4.29 -38.68 -24.17
N SER A 613 -3.60 -39.75 -24.56
CA SER A 613 -3.90 -41.14 -24.16
C SER A 613 -3.45 -41.50 -22.75
N ASN A 614 -2.66 -40.65 -22.07
CA ASN A 614 -2.21 -40.87 -20.70
C ASN A 614 -3.40 -40.86 -19.72
N THR A 615 -3.29 -41.60 -18.63
CA THR A 615 -4.38 -41.74 -17.64
C THR A 615 -4.77 -40.42 -16.98
N ASN A 616 -3.79 -39.55 -16.73
CA ASN A 616 -3.99 -38.29 -16.00
C ASN A 616 -4.25 -37.09 -16.92
N THR A 617 -4.29 -37.27 -18.25
CA THR A 617 -4.59 -36.17 -19.19
C THR A 617 -6.06 -36.10 -19.56
N ARG A 618 -6.85 -37.07 -19.08
CA ARG A 618 -8.30 -37.14 -19.28
C ARG A 618 -9.00 -36.70 -17.99
N PRO A 619 -9.95 -35.76 -18.07
CA PRO A 619 -10.78 -35.43 -16.91
C PRO A 619 -11.81 -36.53 -16.56
N THR A 620 -11.81 -37.68 -17.27
CA THR A 620 -12.77 -38.80 -17.17
C THR A 620 -12.09 -40.19 -17.01
N PRO A 621 -12.76 -41.26 -16.53
CA PRO A 621 -14.21 -41.41 -16.28
C PRO A 621 -14.57 -41.30 -14.80
N GLN A 622 -15.56 -40.47 -14.48
CA GLN A 622 -16.13 -40.36 -13.14
C GLN A 622 -17.48 -41.12 -13.15
N PRO A 623 -17.55 -42.36 -12.62
CA PRO A 623 -18.75 -43.17 -12.72
C PRO A 623 -19.92 -42.55 -11.93
N GLN A 624 -21.12 -42.63 -12.51
CA GLN A 624 -22.44 -42.16 -12.03
C GLN A 624 -22.81 -40.68 -12.21
N ASN A 625 -21.86 -39.73 -12.32
CA ASN A 625 -22.17 -38.28 -12.35
C ASN A 625 -21.50 -37.49 -13.49
N SER A 626 -20.95 -38.16 -14.52
CA SER A 626 -20.29 -37.45 -15.64
C SER A 626 -21.29 -36.58 -16.40
N ASP A 627 -21.15 -35.26 -16.27
CA ASP A 627 -21.93 -34.27 -16.99
C ASP A 627 -21.67 -34.43 -18.49
N ILE A 628 -22.75 -34.60 -19.25
CA ILE A 628 -22.74 -34.67 -20.72
C ILE A 628 -22.20 -33.38 -21.36
N LEU A 629 -21.99 -32.34 -20.57
CA LEU A 629 -21.42 -31.07 -21.00
C LEU A 629 -19.91 -31.12 -21.28
N VAL A 630 -19.15 -32.15 -20.86
CA VAL A 630 -17.72 -32.28 -21.23
C VAL A 630 -17.49 -33.46 -22.18
N ASN A 631 -17.37 -33.17 -23.46
CA ASN A 631 -17.11 -34.14 -24.52
C ASN A 631 -15.60 -34.48 -24.60
N VAL A 632 -15.20 -35.55 -23.90
CA VAL A 632 -13.80 -36.01 -23.87
C VAL A 632 -13.52 -36.97 -25.02
N VAL A 633 -12.62 -36.59 -25.94
CA VAL A 633 -12.20 -37.42 -27.09
C VAL A 633 -10.73 -37.81 -26.97
N ASN A 634 -10.45 -39.11 -26.90
CA ASN A 634 -9.08 -39.60 -26.83
C ASN A 634 -8.38 -39.52 -28.19
N SER A 635 -7.23 -38.84 -28.23
CA SER A 635 -6.38 -38.69 -29.41
C SER A 635 -5.63 -39.95 -29.82
N GLY A 636 -5.42 -40.90 -28.90
CA GLY A 636 -4.48 -42.00 -29.08
C GLY A 636 -2.99 -41.58 -29.00
N ILE A 637 -2.70 -40.29 -28.77
CA ILE A 637 -1.35 -39.72 -28.73
C ILE A 637 -0.91 -39.57 -27.27
N SER A 638 0.25 -40.14 -26.91
CA SER A 638 0.86 -39.91 -25.59
C SER A 638 1.42 -38.50 -25.47
N LEU A 639 1.25 -37.88 -24.30
CA LEU A 639 1.81 -36.58 -23.96
C LEU A 639 3.31 -36.72 -23.65
N ASP A 640 4.15 -36.07 -24.45
CA ASP A 640 5.49 -35.62 -24.04
C ASP A 640 5.34 -34.16 -23.58
N TYR A 641 5.37 -33.94 -22.26
CA TYR A 641 5.11 -32.61 -21.71
C TYR A 641 6.22 -31.60 -22.10
N VAL A 642 7.47 -32.04 -22.26
CA VAL A 642 8.57 -31.13 -22.60
C VAL A 642 8.42 -30.64 -24.05
N ILE A 643 8.08 -31.56 -24.96
CA ILE A 643 7.96 -31.24 -26.39
C ILE A 643 6.61 -30.59 -26.72
N HIS A 644 5.51 -31.14 -26.20
CA HIS A 644 4.17 -30.68 -26.58
C HIS A 644 3.70 -29.44 -25.80
N CYS A 645 4.32 -29.12 -24.67
CA CYS A 645 4.01 -27.93 -23.88
C CYS A 645 5.23 -27.00 -23.77
N PRO A 646 5.76 -26.41 -24.85
CA PRO A 646 6.96 -25.58 -24.78
C PRO A 646 6.80 -24.37 -23.85
N LEU A 647 7.90 -23.91 -23.22
CA LEU A 647 7.93 -22.73 -22.34
C LEU A 647 7.48 -21.44 -23.04
N ASN A 648 7.85 -21.32 -24.32
CA ASN A 648 7.41 -20.28 -25.20
C ASN A 648 6.47 -20.94 -26.21
N GLU A 649 5.15 -20.79 -26.05
CA GLU A 649 4.24 -21.07 -27.17
C GLU A 649 4.74 -20.31 -28.41
N GLU A 650 4.54 -20.89 -29.59
CA GLU A 650 4.70 -20.20 -30.88
C GLU A 650 3.76 -18.99 -30.94
N THR A 651 4.15 -17.92 -30.28
CA THR A 651 3.48 -16.60 -30.26
C THR A 651 4.45 -15.54 -30.78
N GLY A 652 5.51 -15.96 -31.48
CA GLY A 652 6.47 -15.09 -32.15
C GLY A 652 7.40 -14.31 -31.23
N GLY A 653 7.51 -14.67 -29.94
CA GLY A 653 8.27 -13.91 -28.96
C GLY A 653 9.20 -14.77 -28.11
N GLY A 654 10.24 -15.33 -28.71
CA GLY A 654 11.38 -15.88 -27.97
C GLY A 654 12.02 -14.81 -27.07
N GLY A 655 12.64 -15.26 -25.97
CA GLY A 655 13.14 -14.47 -24.84
C GLY A 655 14.32 -13.51 -25.11
N SER A 656 14.26 -12.72 -26.18
CA SER A 656 15.15 -11.58 -26.39
C SER A 656 14.50 -10.29 -25.90
N GLU A 657 15.12 -9.61 -24.94
CA GLU A 657 14.85 -8.20 -24.66
C GLU A 657 15.31 -7.33 -25.85
N GLY A 658 14.55 -6.28 -26.20
CA GLY A 658 14.97 -5.27 -27.18
C GLY A 658 14.34 -5.34 -28.58
N SER A 659 14.94 -4.60 -29.53
CA SER A 659 14.45 -4.33 -30.90
C SER A 659 14.16 -5.58 -31.76
N GLY A 660 14.77 -6.72 -31.43
CA GLY A 660 14.51 -8.01 -32.06
C GLY A 660 13.13 -8.59 -31.75
N ARG A 661 12.55 -8.29 -30.57
CA ARG A 661 11.23 -8.82 -30.17
C ARG A 661 10.12 -8.33 -31.08
N LEU A 662 10.10 -7.04 -31.41
CA LEU A 662 9.11 -6.48 -32.33
C LEU A 662 9.26 -7.04 -33.74
N ALA A 663 10.50 -7.21 -34.22
CA ALA A 663 10.77 -7.81 -35.53
C ALA A 663 10.29 -9.28 -35.58
N ASN A 664 10.55 -10.06 -34.53
CA ASN A 664 10.10 -11.45 -34.42
C ASN A 664 8.57 -11.55 -34.41
N ILE A 665 7.88 -10.71 -33.63
CA ILE A 665 6.42 -10.65 -33.60
C ILE A 665 5.88 -10.27 -34.99
N ASN A 666 6.48 -9.29 -35.66
CA ASN A 666 6.06 -8.89 -37.01
C ASN A 666 6.23 -10.01 -38.04
N ASN A 667 7.39 -10.68 -38.05
CA ASN A 667 7.67 -11.79 -38.95
C ASN A 667 6.70 -12.96 -38.70
N TYR A 668 6.40 -13.24 -37.42
CA TYR A 668 5.45 -14.27 -37.04
C TYR A 668 4.03 -13.94 -37.51
N ILE A 669 3.57 -12.71 -37.27
CA ILE A 669 2.27 -12.23 -37.78
C ILE A 669 2.21 -12.35 -39.32
N GLN A 670 3.26 -11.97 -40.03
CA GLN A 670 3.32 -12.09 -41.49
C GLN A 670 3.20 -13.54 -41.96
N SER A 671 3.92 -14.47 -41.32
CA SER A 671 3.81 -15.90 -41.64
C SER A 671 2.39 -16.42 -41.45
N LEU A 672 1.75 -16.06 -40.32
CA LEU A 672 0.38 -16.47 -40.04
C LEU A 672 -0.65 -15.84 -40.98
N VAL A 673 -0.43 -14.60 -41.43
CA VAL A 673 -1.28 -13.96 -42.45
C VAL A 673 -1.15 -14.69 -43.79
N SER A 674 0.07 -15.08 -44.19
CA SER A 674 0.30 -15.87 -45.40
C SER A 674 -0.38 -17.24 -45.32
N ASP A 675 -0.23 -17.95 -44.20
CA ASP A 675 -0.87 -19.24 -43.96
C ASP A 675 -2.40 -19.14 -43.96
N ASN A 676 -2.95 -18.10 -43.32
CA ASN A 676 -4.39 -17.88 -43.28
C ASN A 676 -4.96 -17.47 -44.66
N SER A 677 -4.18 -16.75 -45.47
CA SER A 677 -4.55 -16.40 -46.84
C SER A 677 -4.57 -17.63 -47.76
N ASN A 678 -3.64 -18.56 -47.56
CA ASN A 678 -3.61 -19.86 -48.25
C ASN A 678 -4.77 -20.78 -47.80
N ALA A 679 -5.16 -20.72 -46.52
CA ALA A 679 -6.28 -21.48 -45.96
C ALA A 679 -7.66 -20.97 -46.41
N LYS A 680 -7.81 -19.69 -46.79
CA LYS A 680 -9.08 -19.13 -47.30
C LYS A 680 -9.58 -19.81 -48.59
N GLY A 681 -8.73 -20.52 -49.34
CA GLY A 681 -9.16 -21.35 -50.47
C GLY A 681 -9.91 -22.64 -50.07
N THR A 682 -9.88 -23.02 -48.79
CA THR A 682 -10.48 -24.25 -48.25
C THR A 682 -11.31 -24.02 -46.98
N ASN A 683 -11.33 -22.80 -46.41
CA ASN A 683 -12.03 -22.45 -45.18
C ASN A 683 -13.31 -21.60 -45.46
N PRO A 684 -14.52 -22.16 -45.29
CA PRO A 684 -15.77 -21.49 -45.68
C PRO A 684 -16.21 -20.32 -44.77
N THR A 685 -15.56 -20.06 -43.62
CA THR A 685 -16.00 -19.03 -42.65
C THR A 685 -15.21 -17.72 -42.70
N GLY A 686 -14.05 -17.68 -43.36
CA GLY A 686 -13.22 -16.47 -43.46
C GLY A 686 -12.57 -16.00 -42.14
N GLU A 687 -12.62 -16.80 -41.07
CA GLU A 687 -12.15 -16.44 -39.73
C GLU A 687 -10.61 -16.35 -39.60
N VAL A 688 -10.14 -15.47 -38.71
CA VAL A 688 -8.71 -15.29 -38.39
C VAL A 688 -8.24 -16.39 -37.44
N SER A 689 -7.10 -17.03 -37.73
CA SER A 689 -6.56 -18.13 -36.91
C SER A 689 -6.29 -17.69 -35.46
N GLU A 690 -6.48 -18.61 -34.50
CA GLU A 690 -6.23 -18.39 -33.05
C GLU A 690 -4.82 -17.84 -32.78
N GLN A 691 -3.83 -18.41 -33.47
CA GLN A 691 -2.42 -18.01 -33.36
C GLN A 691 -2.22 -16.56 -33.79
N LEU A 692 -2.90 -16.12 -34.86
CA LEU A 692 -2.79 -14.74 -35.35
C LEU A 692 -3.41 -13.75 -34.37
N LYS A 693 -4.60 -14.06 -33.81
CA LYS A 693 -5.20 -13.26 -32.74
C LYS A 693 -4.24 -13.13 -31.54
N SER A 694 -3.69 -14.26 -31.06
CA SER A 694 -2.72 -14.28 -29.95
C SER A 694 -1.47 -13.43 -30.23
N ALA A 695 -0.94 -13.46 -31.45
CA ALA A 695 0.23 -12.68 -31.85
C ALA A 695 -0.09 -11.16 -31.90
N ILE A 696 -1.29 -10.79 -32.36
CA ILE A 696 -1.76 -9.39 -32.34
C ILE A 696 -1.86 -8.88 -30.89
N TYR A 697 -2.40 -9.67 -29.97
CA TYR A 697 -2.48 -9.27 -28.55
C TYR A 697 -1.11 -9.15 -27.90
N ALA A 698 -0.16 -10.04 -28.24
CA ALA A 698 1.22 -9.93 -27.78
C ALA A 698 1.89 -8.64 -28.31
N LYS A 699 1.59 -8.24 -29.56
CA LYS A 699 2.04 -6.97 -30.13
C LYS A 699 1.40 -5.75 -29.46
N LEU A 700 0.11 -5.83 -29.13
CA LEU A 700 -0.58 -4.79 -28.38
C LEU A 700 0.06 -4.62 -27.00
N ASN A 701 0.28 -5.71 -26.27
CA ASN A 701 0.95 -5.71 -24.98
C ASN A 701 2.37 -5.10 -25.07
N TYR A 702 3.14 -5.46 -26.10
CA TYR A 702 4.48 -4.90 -26.32
C TYR A 702 4.44 -3.37 -26.38
N PHE A 703 3.53 -2.79 -27.16
CA PHE A 703 3.38 -1.34 -27.23
C PHE A 703 2.83 -0.76 -25.92
N LEU A 704 1.81 -1.38 -25.32
CA LEU A 704 1.27 -0.92 -24.05
C LEU A 704 2.30 -0.92 -22.93
N MET A 705 3.32 -1.80 -22.98
CA MET A 705 4.42 -1.85 -22.02
C MET A 705 5.57 -0.90 -22.36
N ASP A 706 5.72 -0.47 -23.61
CA ASP A 706 6.72 0.52 -23.99
C ASP A 706 6.45 1.91 -23.37
N SER A 707 7.49 2.56 -22.85
CA SER A 707 7.44 3.92 -22.30
C SER A 707 7.66 5.01 -23.36
N LEU A 708 7.99 4.65 -24.60
CA LEU A 708 8.22 5.61 -25.68
C LEU A 708 6.90 6.30 -26.12
N PRO A 709 6.91 7.63 -26.34
CA PRO A 709 5.71 8.35 -26.82
C PRO A 709 5.11 7.79 -28.10
N ALA A 710 5.96 7.40 -29.07
CA ALA A 710 5.56 6.80 -30.35
C ALA A 710 4.79 5.47 -30.18
N SER A 711 4.88 4.84 -29.01
CA SER A 711 4.11 3.65 -28.70
C SER A 711 2.60 3.93 -28.67
N LYS A 712 2.17 5.13 -28.24
CA LYS A 712 0.75 5.50 -28.24
C LYS A 712 0.16 5.51 -29.65
N ASP A 713 0.91 6.03 -30.62
CA ASP A 713 0.53 5.99 -32.04
C ASP A 713 0.54 4.57 -32.60
N SER A 714 1.48 3.75 -32.14
CA SER A 714 1.57 2.33 -32.53
C SER A 714 0.37 1.52 -32.02
N VAL A 715 -0.11 1.80 -30.80
CA VAL A 715 -1.35 1.22 -30.27
C VAL A 715 -2.55 1.62 -31.12
N ILE A 716 -2.70 2.91 -31.43
CA ILE A 716 -3.80 3.41 -32.28
C ILE A 716 -3.77 2.74 -33.65
N ALA A 717 -2.62 2.73 -34.33
CA ALA A 717 -2.46 2.12 -35.64
C ALA A 717 -2.72 0.61 -35.61
N LEU A 718 -2.30 -0.10 -34.55
CA LEU A 718 -2.58 -1.52 -34.40
C LEU A 718 -4.09 -1.78 -34.29
N LEU A 719 -4.80 -1.02 -33.45
CA LEU A 719 -6.25 -1.18 -33.25
C LEU A 719 -7.04 -0.84 -34.53
N GLN A 720 -6.68 0.22 -35.25
CA GLN A 720 -7.32 0.60 -36.51
C GLN A 720 -7.16 -0.48 -37.60
N ASN A 721 -5.97 -1.09 -37.70
CA ASN A 721 -5.67 -2.07 -38.75
C ASN A 721 -6.17 -3.49 -38.44
N ASN A 722 -6.59 -3.77 -37.20
CA ASN A 722 -6.96 -5.12 -36.75
C ASN A 722 -8.39 -5.21 -36.22
N ALA A 723 -9.29 -4.31 -36.63
CA ALA A 723 -10.70 -4.33 -36.24
C ALA A 723 -11.41 -5.66 -36.57
N ALA A 724 -10.99 -6.36 -37.62
CA ALA A 724 -11.53 -7.68 -37.98
C ALA A 724 -10.96 -8.84 -37.13
N GLY A 725 -9.89 -8.61 -36.36
CA GLY A 725 -9.22 -9.62 -35.53
C GLY A 725 -9.44 -9.44 -34.02
N MET A 726 -10.08 -8.34 -33.60
CA MET A 726 -10.40 -8.06 -32.20
C MET A 726 -11.80 -7.44 -32.09
N ASP A 727 -12.71 -8.13 -31.41
CA ASP A 727 -14.13 -7.76 -31.34
C ASP A 727 -14.39 -6.44 -30.60
N ASP A 728 -13.43 -6.02 -29.75
CA ASP A 728 -13.44 -4.79 -28.99
C ASP A 728 -12.39 -3.76 -29.45
N ALA A 729 -11.81 -3.90 -30.65
CA ALA A 729 -10.83 -2.96 -31.19
C ALA A 729 -11.32 -1.50 -31.19
N ASP A 730 -12.58 -1.29 -31.57
CA ASP A 730 -13.25 0.01 -31.61
C ASP A 730 -13.43 0.64 -30.23
N VAL A 731 -13.82 -0.16 -29.22
CA VAL A 731 -13.94 0.26 -27.82
C VAL A 731 -12.55 0.63 -27.29
N LEU A 732 -11.55 -0.22 -27.51
CA LEU A 732 -10.16 0.03 -27.10
C LEU A 732 -9.56 1.26 -27.81
N LEU A 733 -9.96 1.54 -29.06
CA LEU A 733 -9.49 2.69 -29.82
C LEU A 733 -9.89 4.02 -29.16
N THR A 734 -11.09 4.12 -28.58
CA THR A 734 -11.48 5.29 -27.77
C THR A 734 -10.51 5.49 -26.60
N TYR A 735 -10.19 4.42 -25.86
CA TYR A 735 -9.25 4.49 -24.74
C TYR A 735 -7.82 4.83 -25.19
N ALA A 736 -7.41 4.38 -26.37
CA ALA A 736 -6.12 4.72 -26.94
C ALA A 736 -6.03 6.22 -27.25
N TYR A 737 -7.10 6.83 -27.79
CA TYR A 737 -7.18 8.28 -27.97
C TYR A 737 -7.17 9.04 -26.63
N ILE A 738 -7.88 8.55 -25.61
CA ILE A 738 -7.82 9.12 -24.25
C ILE A 738 -6.38 9.10 -23.71
N ASN A 739 -5.65 7.99 -23.87
CA ASN A 739 -4.26 7.87 -23.41
C ASN A 739 -3.28 8.76 -24.19
N LYS A 740 -3.57 9.04 -25.47
CA LYS A 740 -2.85 10.03 -26.28
C LYS A 740 -3.19 11.46 -25.88
N GLY A 741 -4.33 11.69 -25.24
CA GLY A 741 -4.84 13.03 -24.92
C GLY A 741 -5.63 13.68 -26.06
N ASP A 742 -6.00 12.91 -27.09
CA ASP A 742 -6.82 13.39 -28.21
C ASP A 742 -8.31 13.13 -27.93
N PHE A 743 -8.89 13.99 -27.07
CA PHE A 743 -10.28 13.83 -26.64
C PHE A 743 -11.30 14.06 -27.76
N ASN A 744 -10.92 14.77 -28.84
CA ASN A 744 -11.79 14.98 -29.99
C ASN A 744 -11.95 13.70 -30.78
N LEU A 745 -10.84 13.03 -31.12
CA LEU A 745 -10.90 11.71 -31.77
C LEU A 745 -11.52 10.65 -30.86
N ALA A 746 -11.25 10.71 -29.55
CA ALA A 746 -11.90 9.82 -28.58
C ALA A 746 -13.43 9.96 -28.64
N LEU A 747 -13.94 11.20 -28.62
CA LEU A 747 -15.38 11.45 -28.66
C LEU A 747 -16.00 11.09 -30.01
N GLN A 748 -15.31 11.36 -31.12
CA GLN A 748 -15.75 10.94 -32.46
C GLN A 748 -15.89 9.42 -32.54
N ASN A 749 -14.87 8.67 -32.09
CA ASN A 749 -14.89 7.22 -32.09
C ASN A 749 -15.97 6.64 -31.16
N ALA A 750 -16.12 7.18 -29.94
CA ALA A 750 -17.19 6.78 -29.02
C ALA A 750 -18.59 7.01 -29.63
N ASN A 751 -18.77 8.12 -30.35
CA ASN A 751 -20.04 8.42 -31.01
C ASN A 751 -20.35 7.47 -32.19
N SER A 752 -19.33 6.96 -32.87
CA SER A 752 -19.44 6.03 -33.99
C SER A 752 -19.62 4.57 -33.59
N LEU A 753 -19.57 4.22 -32.29
CA LEU A 753 -19.81 2.85 -31.85
C LEU A 753 -21.22 2.38 -32.25
N ILE A 754 -21.30 1.25 -32.96
CA ILE A 754 -22.54 0.63 -33.44
C ILE A 754 -22.88 -0.55 -32.53
N ASN A 755 -24.15 -0.67 -32.12
CA ASN A 755 -24.65 -1.75 -31.24
C ASN A 755 -23.91 -1.90 -29.89
N LYS A 756 -23.25 -0.84 -29.42
CA LYS A 756 -22.48 -0.80 -28.16
C LYS A 756 -22.91 0.40 -27.30
N ASN A 757 -24.21 0.51 -27.02
CA ASN A 757 -24.81 1.68 -26.37
C ASN A 757 -24.27 1.93 -24.96
N ASP A 758 -24.06 0.87 -24.19
CA ASP A 758 -23.51 0.93 -22.84
C ASP A 758 -22.08 1.48 -22.84
N TRP A 759 -21.20 0.94 -23.69
CA TRP A 759 -19.85 1.47 -23.90
C TRP A 759 -19.85 2.92 -24.36
N LYS A 760 -20.72 3.27 -25.33
CA LYS A 760 -20.85 4.64 -25.83
C LYS A 760 -21.18 5.62 -24.69
N ALA A 761 -22.20 5.31 -23.88
CA ALA A 761 -22.60 6.17 -22.76
C ALA A 761 -21.52 6.30 -21.69
N LEU A 762 -20.86 5.18 -21.34
CA LEU A 762 -19.78 5.17 -20.36
C LEU A 762 -18.57 5.96 -20.85
N GLN A 763 -18.11 5.72 -22.08
CA GLN A 763 -16.93 6.38 -22.64
C GLN A 763 -17.12 7.89 -22.78
N GLN A 764 -18.31 8.36 -23.18
CA GLN A 764 -18.61 9.80 -23.23
C GLN A 764 -18.44 10.46 -21.85
N ASN A 765 -18.93 9.82 -20.78
CA ASN A 765 -18.78 10.33 -19.42
C ASN A 765 -17.32 10.28 -18.94
N LEU A 766 -16.60 9.18 -19.22
CA LEU A 766 -15.18 9.06 -18.88
C LEU A 766 -14.32 10.10 -19.61
N ILE A 767 -14.58 10.38 -20.89
CA ILE A 767 -13.89 11.43 -21.65
C ILE A 767 -14.09 12.78 -20.96
N GLY A 768 -15.32 13.11 -20.56
CA GLY A 768 -15.63 14.35 -19.83
C GLY A 768 -14.87 14.46 -18.50
N LEU A 769 -14.77 13.37 -17.73
CA LEU A 769 -13.95 13.31 -16.52
C LEU A 769 -12.47 13.52 -16.82
N HIS A 770 -11.93 12.88 -17.85
CA HIS A 770 -10.53 13.07 -18.26
C HIS A 770 -10.24 14.49 -18.73
N GLN A 771 -11.21 15.21 -19.29
CA GLN A 771 -11.05 16.62 -19.66
C GLN A 771 -11.12 17.57 -18.46
N HIS A 772 -11.75 17.17 -17.35
CA HIS A 772 -11.85 17.99 -16.15
C HIS A 772 -10.48 18.23 -15.48
N PRO A 773 -10.19 19.42 -14.94
CA PRO A 773 -8.92 19.71 -14.25
C PRO A 773 -8.62 18.74 -13.10
N GLU A 774 -9.64 18.38 -12.31
CA GLU A 774 -9.54 17.45 -11.18
C GLU A 774 -9.66 15.96 -11.57
N LYS A 775 -9.83 15.65 -12.86
CA LYS A 775 -9.96 14.27 -13.37
C LYS A 775 -11.05 13.48 -12.62
N ALA A 776 -10.77 12.27 -12.13
CA ALA A 776 -11.73 11.45 -11.40
C ALA A 776 -12.18 12.08 -10.07
N TYR A 777 -11.41 12.99 -9.48
CA TYR A 777 -11.82 13.69 -8.26
C TYR A 777 -12.95 14.68 -8.48
N ALA A 778 -13.17 15.08 -9.75
CA ALA A 778 -14.34 15.84 -10.13
C ALA A 778 -15.63 15.14 -9.70
N LEU A 779 -15.65 13.82 -9.56
CA LEU A 779 -16.83 13.09 -9.06
C LEU A 779 -17.26 13.50 -7.64
N LYS A 780 -16.39 14.15 -6.85
CA LYS A 780 -16.77 14.67 -5.53
C LYS A 780 -17.58 15.97 -5.63
N SER A 781 -17.33 16.78 -6.66
CA SER A 781 -17.93 18.11 -6.87
C SER A 781 -18.96 18.13 -8.01
N ASN A 782 -18.86 17.20 -8.96
CA ASN A 782 -19.70 17.07 -10.15
C ASN A 782 -20.80 16.02 -9.91
N GLY A 783 -21.96 16.52 -9.45
CA GLY A 783 -23.11 15.68 -9.16
C GLY A 783 -23.67 14.92 -10.36
N SER A 784 -23.62 15.46 -11.58
CA SER A 784 -24.23 14.80 -12.75
C SER A 784 -23.43 13.60 -13.24
N ALA A 785 -22.10 13.74 -13.37
CA ALA A 785 -21.22 12.62 -13.74
C ALA A 785 -21.24 11.51 -12.67
N ARG A 786 -21.29 11.92 -11.39
CA ARG A 786 -21.42 10.98 -10.27
C ARG A 786 -22.75 10.23 -10.31
N SER A 787 -23.87 10.92 -10.42
CA SER A 787 -25.19 10.29 -10.48
C SER A 787 -25.32 9.36 -11.69
N PHE A 788 -24.71 9.70 -12.84
CA PHE A 788 -24.66 8.79 -13.98
C PHE A 788 -23.97 7.47 -13.60
N LEU A 789 -22.76 7.53 -13.02
CA LEU A 789 -22.00 6.33 -12.65
C LEU A 789 -22.70 5.53 -11.53
N GLU A 790 -23.26 6.20 -10.52
CA GLU A 790 -24.04 5.55 -9.45
C GLU A 790 -25.24 4.79 -10.03
N ASN A 791 -25.99 5.40 -10.97
CA ASN A 791 -27.07 4.72 -11.69
C ASN A 791 -26.57 3.67 -12.68
N TYR A 792 -25.34 3.80 -13.18
CA TYR A 792 -24.76 2.82 -14.09
C TYR A 792 -24.47 1.51 -13.37
N VAL A 793 -23.91 1.59 -12.15
CA VAL A 793 -23.47 0.40 -11.41
C VAL A 793 -24.59 -0.39 -10.71
N THR A 794 -25.83 0.10 -10.71
CA THR A 794 -26.99 -0.61 -10.14
C THR A 794 -27.51 -1.74 -11.04
N THR A 795 -27.08 -1.78 -12.31
CA THR A 795 -27.53 -2.76 -13.29
C THR A 795 -26.40 -3.76 -13.56
N THR A 796 -26.64 -5.05 -13.30
CA THR A 796 -25.59 -6.09 -13.24
C THR A 796 -25.01 -6.52 -14.58
N ASP A 797 -25.68 -6.17 -15.69
CA ASP A 797 -25.39 -6.74 -17.02
C ASP A 797 -24.87 -5.69 -18.02
N LYS A 798 -24.43 -4.52 -17.54
CA LYS A 798 -23.90 -3.47 -18.41
C LYS A 798 -22.46 -3.74 -18.82
N ASP A 799 -22.18 -3.50 -20.09
CA ASP A 799 -20.82 -3.44 -20.60
C ASP A 799 -19.99 -2.39 -19.86
N GLY A 800 -18.73 -2.68 -19.53
CA GLY A 800 -17.87 -1.74 -18.84
C GLY A 800 -18.23 -1.45 -17.37
N LEU A 801 -19.12 -2.25 -16.77
CA LEU A 801 -19.49 -2.14 -15.36
C LEU A 801 -18.27 -2.10 -14.42
N GLY A 802 -17.28 -2.98 -14.64
CA GLY A 802 -16.04 -3.02 -13.84
C GLY A 802 -15.24 -1.71 -13.90
N ALA A 803 -15.25 -1.02 -15.03
CA ALA A 803 -14.60 0.29 -15.18
C ALA A 803 -15.34 1.39 -14.40
N ALA A 804 -16.67 1.40 -14.48
CA ALA A 804 -17.51 2.34 -13.73
C ALA A 804 -17.35 2.13 -12.20
N GLN A 805 -17.34 0.87 -11.75
CA GLN A 805 -17.11 0.51 -10.36
C GLN A 805 -15.72 0.96 -9.88
N SER A 806 -14.67 0.73 -10.67
CA SER A 806 -13.30 1.11 -10.33
C SER A 806 -13.17 2.61 -10.04
N ILE A 807 -13.67 3.46 -10.94
CA ILE A 807 -13.56 4.91 -10.79
C ILE A 807 -14.46 5.46 -9.67
N LEU A 808 -15.64 4.87 -9.49
CA LEU A 808 -16.58 5.28 -8.45
C LEU A 808 -16.06 4.87 -7.05
N LYS A 809 -15.49 3.67 -6.91
CA LYS A 809 -14.79 3.22 -5.71
C LYS A 809 -13.67 4.17 -5.32
N PHE A 810 -12.87 4.60 -6.30
CA PHE A 810 -11.80 5.56 -6.04
C PHE A 810 -12.32 6.92 -5.56
N ALA A 811 -13.41 7.43 -6.16
CA ALA A 811 -13.97 8.73 -5.81
C ALA A 811 -14.71 8.72 -4.46
N THR A 812 -15.43 7.64 -4.14
CA THR A 812 -16.40 7.56 -3.03
C THR A 812 -15.96 6.66 -1.88
N GLY A 813 -15.01 5.75 -2.12
CA GLY A 813 -14.65 4.68 -1.19
C GLY A 813 -15.65 3.51 -1.17
N GLN A 814 -16.67 3.52 -2.03
CA GLN A 814 -17.66 2.44 -2.10
C GLN A 814 -17.03 1.16 -2.66
N ASN A 815 -17.14 0.06 -1.91
CA ASN A 815 -16.74 -1.26 -2.37
C ASN A 815 -17.88 -1.92 -3.16
N TYR A 816 -17.51 -2.75 -4.14
CA TYR A 816 -18.45 -3.51 -4.95
C TYR A 816 -18.23 -5.00 -4.73
N PHE A 817 -19.30 -5.77 -4.92
CA PHE A 817 -19.26 -7.21 -4.78
C PHE A 817 -18.30 -7.83 -5.79
N ILE A 818 -17.42 -8.71 -5.29
CA ILE A 818 -16.52 -9.53 -6.09
C ILE A 818 -16.94 -10.99 -5.85
N PRO A 819 -17.36 -11.74 -6.89
CA PRO A 819 -17.89 -13.09 -6.73
C PRO A 819 -16.81 -14.10 -6.32
N HIS A 820 -17.12 -14.94 -5.34
CA HIS A 820 -16.31 -16.09 -4.90
C HIS A 820 -17.19 -17.33 -4.85
N LEU A 821 -17.64 -17.74 -6.03
CA LEU A 821 -18.54 -18.86 -6.23
C LEU A 821 -17.75 -20.17 -6.16
N VAL A 822 -18.33 -21.20 -5.54
CA VAL A 822 -17.68 -22.51 -5.35
C VAL A 822 -18.64 -23.67 -5.68
N PRO A 823 -18.12 -24.87 -5.98
CA PRO A 823 -18.94 -26.08 -6.13
C PRO A 823 -19.72 -26.42 -4.85
N PHE A 824 -20.95 -26.94 -5.02
CA PHE A 824 -21.85 -27.35 -3.93
C PHE A 824 -21.39 -28.68 -3.29
N VAL A 825 -21.44 -28.79 -1.96
CA VAL A 825 -21.30 -30.08 -1.25
C VAL A 825 -22.53 -30.29 -0.38
N GLU A 826 -23.13 -31.49 -0.47
CA GLU A 826 -24.37 -31.96 0.16
C GLU A 826 -24.70 -31.33 1.53
N ASN A 827 -25.70 -30.43 1.57
CA ASN A 827 -26.63 -30.15 2.69
C ASN A 827 -27.58 -28.97 2.39
N GLY A 828 -28.01 -28.78 1.14
CA GLY A 828 -29.18 -27.96 0.80
C GLY A 828 -29.05 -26.43 0.95
N VAL A 829 -27.85 -25.86 1.07
CA VAL A 829 -27.66 -24.39 1.07
C VAL A 829 -26.62 -24.01 0.02
N ASN A 830 -26.96 -23.10 -0.90
CA ASN A 830 -25.99 -22.41 -1.75
C ASN A 830 -24.96 -21.72 -0.85
N LYS A 831 -23.78 -22.30 -0.67
CA LYS A 831 -22.64 -21.52 -0.16
C LYS A 831 -22.09 -20.71 -1.33
N SER A 832 -22.65 -19.52 -1.55
CA SER A 832 -21.75 -18.42 -1.85
C SER A 832 -20.79 -18.36 -0.66
N ILE A 833 -19.48 -18.50 -0.91
CA ILE A 833 -18.52 -18.07 0.09
C ILE A 833 -18.65 -16.55 0.06
N ASN A 834 -19.60 -16.02 0.84
CA ASN A 834 -19.72 -14.59 0.97
C ASN A 834 -18.39 -14.10 1.54
N ASN A 835 -17.73 -13.28 0.74
CA ASN A 835 -16.51 -12.57 1.09
C ASN A 835 -16.69 -11.99 2.51
N PRO A 836 -15.73 -12.07 3.44
CA PRO A 836 -15.79 -11.28 4.67
C PRO A 836 -15.80 -9.78 4.36
N LEU A 837 -15.45 -9.37 3.13
CA LEU A 837 -15.74 -8.04 2.57
C LEU A 837 -17.21 -7.79 2.13
N MET A 838 -18.11 -8.76 2.31
CA MET A 838 -19.55 -8.65 2.05
C MET A 838 -20.46 -9.30 3.10
N THR A 839 -19.92 -10.12 4.02
CA THR A 839 -20.65 -10.67 5.19
C THR A 839 -19.93 -10.45 6.52
N GLU A 840 -19.14 -9.38 6.65
CA GLU A 840 -19.02 -8.64 7.92
C GLU A 840 -19.07 -7.12 7.71
N LEU A 841 -19.88 -6.68 6.75
CA LEU A 841 -20.69 -5.48 6.97
C LEU A 841 -22.13 -5.96 6.96
N ASN A 842 -22.53 -6.56 8.09
CA ASN A 842 -23.94 -6.64 8.41
C ASN A 842 -24.49 -5.23 8.14
N SER A 843 -25.48 -5.14 7.25
CA SER A 843 -26.28 -3.94 6.94
C SER A 843 -27.04 -3.40 8.15
N GLU A 844 -26.69 -3.88 9.34
CA GLU A 844 -27.07 -3.38 10.63
C GLU A 844 -26.85 -1.89 10.70
N PHE A 845 -25.70 -1.36 10.33
CA PHE A 845 -25.43 0.06 10.53
C PHE A 845 -25.33 0.80 9.20
N SER A 846 -26.09 1.87 9.04
CA SER A 846 -25.95 2.78 7.90
C SER A 846 -26.06 4.23 8.32
N VAL A 847 -25.34 5.10 7.61
CA VAL A 847 -25.26 6.53 7.92
C VAL A 847 -25.57 7.35 6.67
N TYR A 848 -26.67 8.11 6.68
CA TYR A 848 -27.15 8.86 5.52
C TYR A 848 -27.98 10.09 5.92
N PRO A 849 -28.01 11.16 5.12
CA PRO A 849 -27.12 11.43 4.00
C PRO A 849 -25.69 11.70 4.50
N ASN A 850 -24.67 11.35 3.72
CA ASN A 850 -23.28 11.68 4.07
C ASN A 850 -22.49 11.97 2.78
N PRO A 851 -22.17 13.25 2.47
CA PRO A 851 -22.22 14.41 3.35
C PRO A 851 -23.63 14.85 3.78
N ALA A 852 -23.75 15.38 5.00
CA ALA A 852 -25.00 15.91 5.57
C ALA A 852 -24.93 17.43 5.79
N SER A 853 -26.00 18.14 5.44
CA SER A 853 -26.10 19.61 5.57
C SER A 853 -26.82 20.08 6.84
N GLN A 854 -27.87 19.35 7.26
CA GLN A 854 -28.70 19.74 8.41
C GLN A 854 -28.89 18.60 9.41
N GLN A 855 -28.97 17.37 8.90
CA GLN A 855 -29.32 16.20 9.69
C GLN A 855 -28.62 14.97 9.12
N LEU A 856 -28.23 14.07 10.01
CA LEU A 856 -27.59 12.79 9.73
C LEU A 856 -28.43 11.69 10.39
N SER A 857 -28.81 10.67 9.63
CA SER A 857 -29.48 9.48 10.15
C SER A 857 -28.47 8.37 10.36
N PHE A 858 -28.54 7.71 11.51
CA PHE A 858 -27.86 6.46 11.81
C PHE A 858 -28.93 5.36 11.94
N ALA A 859 -29.04 4.48 10.96
CA ALA A 859 -29.99 3.36 11.02
C ALA A 859 -29.30 2.14 11.62
N TYR A 860 -29.99 1.48 12.56
CA TYR A 860 -29.58 0.21 13.13
C TYR A 860 -30.57 -0.92 12.77
N ASN A 861 -30.30 -1.68 11.71
CA ASN A 861 -31.13 -2.75 11.15
C ASN A 861 -30.62 -4.15 11.53
N SER A 862 -30.56 -4.47 12.82
CA SER A 862 -30.27 -5.84 13.28
C SER A 862 -31.54 -6.65 13.52
N ASN A 863 -31.44 -7.96 13.33
CA ASN A 863 -32.47 -8.92 13.72
C ASN A 863 -32.38 -9.30 15.22
N GLU A 864 -31.31 -8.90 15.90
CA GLU A 864 -31.14 -9.06 17.35
C GLU A 864 -31.81 -7.90 18.09
N GLU A 865 -32.50 -8.16 19.20
CA GLU A 865 -33.10 -7.09 20.04
C GLU A 865 -32.07 -6.53 21.01
N ASP A 866 -31.37 -5.46 20.62
CA ASP A 866 -30.37 -4.79 21.46
C ASP A 866 -30.25 -3.28 21.19
N VAL A 867 -29.30 -2.64 21.88
CA VAL A 867 -29.07 -1.19 21.87
C VAL A 867 -27.61 -0.89 21.60
N VAL A 868 -27.36 0.07 20.71
CA VAL A 868 -26.02 0.50 20.33
C VAL A 868 -25.84 1.98 20.69
N HIS A 869 -24.72 2.28 21.34
CA HIS A 869 -24.34 3.64 21.70
C HIS A 869 -23.58 4.29 20.53
N VAL A 870 -24.12 5.38 20.00
CA VAL A 870 -23.58 6.12 18.86
C VAL A 870 -22.95 7.42 19.34
N ALA A 871 -21.71 7.68 18.96
CA ALA A 871 -21.02 8.94 19.23
C ALA A 871 -20.46 9.55 17.94
N VAL A 872 -20.58 10.86 17.76
CA VAL A 872 -19.89 11.62 16.71
C VAL A 872 -18.73 12.35 17.34
N ILE A 873 -17.55 12.15 16.79
CA ILE A 873 -16.26 12.59 17.32
C ILE A 873 -15.61 13.49 16.27
N ASN A 874 -15.12 14.66 16.66
CA ASN A 874 -14.34 15.49 15.74
C ASN A 874 -12.94 14.90 15.48
N THR A 875 -12.22 15.43 14.49
CA THR A 875 -10.85 14.98 14.15
C THR A 875 -9.82 15.14 15.29
N PHE A 876 -10.16 15.84 16.37
CA PHE A 876 -9.33 16.00 17.57
C PHE A 876 -9.71 15.04 18.70
N GLY A 877 -10.62 14.10 18.46
CA GLY A 877 -11.04 13.09 19.45
C GLY A 877 -12.09 13.56 20.46
N LYS A 878 -12.68 14.76 20.28
CA LYS A 878 -13.75 15.26 21.15
C LYS A 878 -15.12 14.77 20.64
N ILE A 879 -15.91 14.18 21.52
CA ILE A 879 -17.32 13.83 21.26
C ILE A 879 -18.14 15.12 21.11
N VAL A 880 -18.82 15.27 19.98
CA VAL A 880 -19.70 16.40 19.63
C VAL A 880 -21.19 16.01 19.60
N TYR A 881 -21.49 14.72 19.61
CA TYR A 881 -22.83 14.16 19.78
C TYR A 881 -22.72 12.75 20.36
N GLU A 882 -23.68 12.34 21.19
CA GLU A 882 -23.86 10.96 21.64
C GLU A 882 -25.35 10.63 21.75
N GLY A 883 -25.71 9.36 21.54
CA GLY A 883 -27.09 8.88 21.65
C GLY A 883 -27.20 7.38 21.42
N ASP A 884 -28.29 6.77 21.88
CA ASP A 884 -28.53 5.33 21.74
C ASP A 884 -29.53 5.04 20.62
N VAL A 885 -29.33 3.93 19.91
CA VAL A 885 -30.25 3.43 18.89
C VAL A 885 -30.60 1.97 19.16
N ARG A 886 -31.88 1.62 19.05
CA ARG A 886 -32.36 0.24 19.18
C ARG A 886 -32.35 -0.46 17.82
N SER A 887 -32.26 -1.78 17.81
CA SER A 887 -32.42 -2.53 16.57
C SER A 887 -33.76 -2.22 15.88
N GLN A 888 -33.75 -2.24 14.54
CA GLN A 888 -34.83 -1.82 13.63
C GLN A 888 -35.26 -0.34 13.76
N THR A 889 -34.42 0.54 14.33
CA THR A 889 -34.73 1.98 14.45
C THR A 889 -33.66 2.87 13.86
N VAL A 890 -34.01 4.15 13.67
CA VAL A 890 -33.12 5.17 13.09
C VAL A 890 -32.93 6.30 14.08
N LEU A 891 -31.69 6.55 14.46
CA LEU A 891 -31.30 7.70 15.27
C LEU A 891 -31.08 8.92 14.38
N GLN A 892 -31.73 10.02 14.74
CA GLN A 892 -31.64 11.28 14.00
C GLN A 892 -30.72 12.26 14.73
N ILE A 893 -29.63 12.65 14.06
CA ILE A 893 -28.57 13.49 14.60
C ILE A 893 -28.64 14.86 13.93
N GLY A 894 -29.05 15.87 14.68
CA GLY A 894 -29.09 17.26 14.20
C GLY A 894 -27.69 17.88 14.14
N LEU A 895 -27.32 18.46 13.00
CA LEU A 895 -25.98 19.02 12.77
C LEU A 895 -25.89 20.54 12.97
N HIS A 896 -26.97 21.19 13.41
CA HIS A 896 -27.06 22.65 13.55
C HIS A 896 -25.93 23.26 14.42
N ASN A 897 -25.53 22.55 15.50
CA ASN A 897 -24.48 22.96 16.42
C ASN A 897 -23.09 22.35 16.10
N ILE A 898 -22.96 21.61 14.99
CA ILE A 898 -21.73 20.97 14.57
C ILE A 898 -21.09 21.81 13.44
N PRO A 899 -19.82 22.27 13.58
CA PRO A 899 -19.13 23.02 12.51
C PRO A 899 -18.96 22.22 11.21
N VAL A 900 -18.84 22.91 10.07
CA VAL A 900 -18.45 22.27 8.79
C VAL A 900 -17.12 21.55 8.99
N GLY A 901 -17.03 20.29 8.56
CA GLY A 901 -15.82 19.50 8.76
C GLY A 901 -16.03 18.01 8.68
N VAL A 902 -14.94 17.29 8.87
CA VAL A 902 -14.90 15.83 8.95
C VAL A 902 -15.07 15.41 10.41
N TYR A 903 -15.91 14.41 10.62
CA TYR A 903 -16.16 13.77 11.90
C TYR A 903 -16.05 12.26 11.74
N ILE A 904 -15.88 11.57 12.86
CA ILE A 904 -15.91 10.12 12.96
C ILE A 904 -17.15 9.78 13.78
N LEU A 905 -18.10 9.09 13.17
CA LEU A 905 -19.19 8.47 13.89
C LEU A 905 -18.75 7.07 14.30
N THR A 906 -18.90 6.73 15.57
CA THR A 906 -18.64 5.40 16.14
C THR A 906 -19.91 4.85 16.74
N ALA A 907 -20.11 3.55 16.67
CA ALA A 907 -21.18 2.83 17.35
C ALA A 907 -20.57 1.70 18.20
N ALA A 908 -21.04 1.53 19.43
CA ALA A 908 -20.51 0.57 20.39
C ALA A 908 -21.61 -0.22 21.12
N LYS A 909 -21.39 -1.53 21.30
CA LYS A 909 -22.16 -2.39 22.21
C LYS A 909 -21.35 -2.55 23.50
N GLY A 910 -21.74 -1.86 24.57
CA GLY A 910 -20.96 -1.83 25.81
C GLY A 910 -19.59 -1.15 25.63
N LYS A 911 -18.48 -1.91 25.80
CA LYS A 911 -17.10 -1.40 25.63
C LYS A 911 -16.52 -1.69 24.24
N GLU A 912 -17.22 -2.44 23.41
CA GLU A 912 -16.75 -2.90 22.11
C GLU A 912 -17.29 -2.00 20.99
N GLN A 913 -16.40 -1.43 20.18
CA GLN A 913 -16.79 -0.63 19.02
C GLN A 913 -17.18 -1.57 17.87
N VAL A 914 -18.44 -1.51 17.47
CA VAL A 914 -19.02 -2.41 16.44
C VAL A 914 -19.16 -1.75 15.08
N TYR A 915 -19.10 -0.41 14.99
CA TYR A 915 -19.18 0.32 13.73
C TYR A 915 -18.43 1.64 13.78
N GLN A 916 -17.88 2.06 12.64
CA GLN A 916 -17.28 3.37 12.47
C GLN A 916 -17.49 3.89 11.04
N ALA A 917 -17.89 5.15 10.93
CA ALA A 917 -18.04 5.83 9.65
C ALA A 917 -17.47 7.24 9.69
N LYS A 918 -16.82 7.65 8.60
CA LYS A 918 -16.43 9.05 8.41
C LYS A 918 -17.66 9.85 8.00
N VAL A 919 -18.01 10.87 8.77
CA VAL A 919 -19.14 11.78 8.49
C VAL A 919 -18.61 13.12 8.01
N ILE A 920 -19.20 13.66 6.95
CA ILE A 920 -18.86 14.98 6.42
C ILE A 920 -20.06 15.90 6.69
N CYS A 921 -19.86 16.88 7.57
CA CYS A 921 -20.82 17.97 7.76
C CYS A 921 -20.49 19.07 6.74
N VAL A 922 -21.42 19.34 5.84
CA VAL A 922 -21.42 20.52 4.95
C VAL A 922 -22.45 21.53 5.48
N LYS A 923 -22.37 22.81 5.15
CA LYS A 923 -23.40 23.80 5.46
C LYS A 923 -23.79 24.53 4.20
#